data_AF-S7QP82-F1
#
_entry.id   AF-S7QP82-F1
#
_cell.length_a   1.000
_cell.length_b   1.000
_cell.length_c   1.000
_cell.angle_alpha   90.00
_cell.angle_beta   90.00
_cell.angle_gamma   90.00
#
_symmetry.space_group_name_H-M   'P 1'
#
loop_
_entity.id
_entity.type
_entity.pdbx_description
1 polymer ?
#
loop_
_entity_poly.entity_id
_entity_poly.type
_entity_poly.pdbx_seq_one_letter_code
_entity_poly.pdbx_strand_id
1 'polypeptide(L)'
;MAKSSCLVLLCLLCPAVLAVSSQAYTWRNVKIGGGGGFVPNIVFNPTEKGVAYARTDIGGAYRLDADDTWTPLLDWVDNSRWNYWGIDALATDPIDTNRLYLATGMYTNSWDPNNGNILISTDYGNTWAASPLPFKVGGNMPGRGMGERLTVDPNSNNILFFGARSGHGLWKSTDYGSSWTQVTTLPSTGTYVPDPTDTSGYNSDKIGIAWVTFDSTSGSKGEATPRIFVGVANQGSDNIFVSNDAGSTWSPVAGQNNTYLPHKGVLSPAEKALYVSTSNGAGPYDGTLGAVYKYNITAGTWADITPVSGSDLYFGFGGLTVDLQLPGTLMVATLNSWWPDANIFRSTDGGQSWTRLWEWTSYPNMNKYYTYDDSLAPWLGPDYTYTGTDLKQIGWMIEGLNIDPHDSNHWLYGTGATIYGGHDLLKWDSGTGRNVTLKSLADGLEETAVQGLISPPTGPVLLSALGDIEGFVHDNLNTPRTTEYSNPTWTTTVDMDFAGNKPATIVRIGNGDSSTGRQVALSYDSGYTWSQDYGAADNITGGHVALSADADTVLWSTSSNGVLVSQYTSTFTAVSSLPSGAIIASDKKNNSIFYAASGSKFYLSRDTGKTFISTATLGSSTAPVKIVVNPNVTGDVWVSTDTGLYHSTDAGSTFAAASGVSQAWATALGKAEPSGSYPAVFAAANIDGVGYFRSDDAGATWVQINDAAHGFGSVSSNVLTADPRTYGRVYIGTNGRGIFYGDPK
;
A
#
# COMPACT_ATOMS: atom_id res chain seq x y z
N MET A 1 38.52 -67.97 37.45
CA MET A 1 37.84 -66.71 37.86
C MET A 1 37.66 -65.86 36.61
N ALA A 2 36.48 -65.93 36.00
CA ALA A 2 36.16 -65.14 34.81
C ALA A 2 35.67 -63.75 35.26
N LYS A 3 36.26 -62.69 34.70
CA LYS A 3 35.82 -61.30 34.91
C LYS A 3 34.77 -60.97 33.85
N SER A 4 33.54 -60.71 34.28
CA SER A 4 32.49 -60.13 33.44
C SER A 4 32.69 -58.63 33.31
N SER A 5 32.80 -58.14 32.08
CA SER A 5 32.72 -56.73 31.73
C SER A 5 31.24 -56.34 31.59
N CYS A 6 30.78 -55.36 32.36
CA CYS A 6 29.44 -54.80 32.24
C CYS A 6 29.52 -53.53 31.36
N LEU A 7 28.83 -53.55 30.22
CA LEU A 7 28.72 -52.41 29.30
C LEU A 7 27.55 -51.53 29.76
N VAL A 8 27.82 -50.31 30.20
CA VAL A 8 26.78 -49.30 30.52
C VAL A 8 26.47 -48.54 29.23
N LEU A 9 25.25 -48.71 28.71
CA LEU A 9 24.74 -47.95 27.57
C LEU A 9 24.20 -46.61 28.09
N LEU A 10 24.91 -45.52 27.79
CA LEU A 10 24.46 -44.16 28.10
C LEU A 10 23.49 -43.70 26.99
N CYS A 11 22.18 -43.72 27.25
CA CYS A 11 21.20 -43.12 26.36
C CYS A 11 21.31 -41.59 26.43
N LEU A 12 21.84 -40.97 25.38
CA LEU A 12 21.72 -39.54 25.11
C LEU A 12 20.25 -39.22 24.76
N LEU A 13 19.51 -38.69 25.73
CA LEU A 13 18.22 -38.04 25.49
C LEU A 13 18.50 -36.66 24.85
N CYS A 14 18.51 -36.59 23.52
CA CYS A 14 18.32 -35.32 22.83
C CYS A 14 16.86 -34.88 23.08
N PRO A 15 16.60 -33.66 23.58
CA PRO A 15 15.24 -33.14 23.59
C PRO A 15 14.83 -32.94 22.13
N ALA A 16 13.88 -33.76 21.67
CA ALA A 16 13.16 -33.47 20.44
C ALA A 16 12.34 -32.21 20.69
N VAL A 17 12.80 -31.07 20.16
CA VAL A 17 11.98 -29.87 20.07
C VAL A 17 10.87 -30.20 19.08
N LEU A 18 9.67 -30.45 19.57
CA LEU A 18 8.50 -30.68 18.72
C LEU A 18 8.09 -29.33 18.14
N ALA A 19 8.27 -29.16 16.83
CA ALA A 19 7.79 -27.99 16.12
C ALA A 19 6.28 -27.81 16.31
N VAL A 20 5.83 -26.56 16.42
CA VAL A 20 4.40 -26.21 16.47
C VAL A 20 3.68 -26.84 15.27
N SER A 21 2.58 -27.54 15.51
CA SER A 21 1.81 -28.17 14.43
C SER A 21 1.13 -27.11 13.57
N SER A 22 1.15 -27.27 12.25
CA SER A 22 0.40 -26.41 11.32
C SER A 22 -1.03 -26.93 11.11
N GLN A 23 -2.01 -26.02 11.01
CA GLN A 23 -3.33 -26.32 10.49
C GLN A 23 -3.54 -25.59 9.16
N ALA A 24 -4.02 -26.31 8.15
CA ALA A 24 -4.30 -25.72 6.85
C ALA A 24 -5.51 -24.78 6.92
N TYR A 25 -5.38 -23.61 6.32
CA TYR A 25 -6.41 -22.59 6.21
C TYR A 25 -6.69 -22.27 4.74
N THR A 26 -7.87 -21.69 4.48
CA THR A 26 -8.19 -21.03 3.21
C THR A 26 -8.18 -19.53 3.44
N TRP A 27 -7.29 -18.83 2.75
CA TRP A 27 -7.12 -17.37 2.85
C TRP A 27 -7.72 -16.67 1.62
N ARG A 28 -8.41 -15.56 1.86
CA ARG A 28 -9.01 -14.69 0.83
C ARG A 28 -8.96 -13.24 1.30
N ASN A 29 -8.92 -12.29 0.38
CA ASN A 29 -9.18 -10.90 0.73
C ASN A 29 -10.68 -10.67 0.99
N VAL A 30 -10.99 -9.82 1.97
CA VAL A 30 -12.28 -9.14 2.07
C VAL A 30 -12.35 -8.17 0.89
N LYS A 31 -13.39 -8.28 0.06
CA LYS A 31 -13.55 -7.46 -1.14
C LYS A 31 -13.93 -6.03 -0.75
N ILE A 32 -12.98 -5.11 -0.86
CA ILE A 32 -13.25 -3.66 -0.84
C ILE A 32 -13.64 -3.24 -2.25
N GLY A 33 -12.89 -3.72 -3.25
CA GLY A 33 -13.00 -3.35 -4.66
C GLY A 33 -12.20 -2.08 -4.96
N GLY A 34 -11.67 -1.95 -6.18
CA GLY A 34 -11.02 -0.72 -6.63
C GLY A 34 -9.58 -0.53 -6.18
N GLY A 35 -8.95 -1.49 -5.49
CA GLY A 35 -7.59 -1.34 -4.96
C GLY A 35 -7.56 -0.63 -3.60
N GLY A 36 -7.85 0.68 -3.59
CA GLY A 36 -7.80 1.52 -2.39
C GLY A 36 -6.42 2.07 -2.05
N GLY A 37 -5.49 2.11 -3.02
CA GLY A 37 -4.12 2.59 -2.84
C GLY A 37 -3.51 3.09 -4.14
N PHE A 38 -2.25 3.54 -4.07
CA PHE A 38 -1.56 4.14 -5.21
C PHE A 38 -0.90 3.08 -6.10
N VAL A 39 -1.35 3.03 -7.36
CA VAL A 39 -0.71 2.23 -8.42
C VAL A 39 0.18 3.13 -9.27
N PRO A 40 1.52 3.18 -9.08
CA PRO A 40 2.33 4.17 -9.77
C PRO A 40 2.52 3.87 -11.26
N ASN A 41 2.40 2.61 -11.68
CA ASN A 41 2.38 2.25 -13.10
C ASN A 41 1.80 0.86 -13.40
N ILE A 42 1.33 0.70 -14.64
CA ILE A 42 0.97 -0.55 -15.29
C ILE A 42 1.91 -0.76 -16.48
N VAL A 43 2.43 -1.96 -16.70
CA VAL A 43 3.35 -2.26 -17.82
C VAL A 43 2.82 -3.45 -18.60
N PHE A 44 2.40 -3.18 -19.84
CA PHE A 44 2.04 -4.20 -20.81
C PHE A 44 3.27 -4.87 -21.40
N ASN A 45 3.21 -6.18 -21.66
CA ASN A 45 4.23 -6.85 -22.45
C ASN A 45 4.12 -6.36 -23.92
N PRO A 46 5.21 -5.85 -24.51
CA PRO A 46 5.16 -5.27 -25.85
C PRO A 46 5.01 -6.31 -26.97
N THR A 47 5.14 -7.61 -26.67
CA THR A 47 5.17 -8.69 -27.67
C THR A 47 4.19 -9.83 -27.42
N GLU A 48 3.64 -9.95 -26.20
CA GLU A 48 2.58 -10.92 -25.86
C GLU A 48 1.29 -10.17 -25.49
N LYS A 49 0.23 -10.41 -26.27
CA LYS A 49 -1.10 -9.84 -26.02
C LYS A 49 -1.69 -10.40 -24.73
N GLY A 50 -2.32 -9.52 -23.94
CA GLY A 50 -3.03 -9.91 -22.72
C GLY A 50 -2.13 -10.12 -21.50
N VAL A 51 -0.83 -9.82 -21.62
CA VAL A 51 0.09 -9.84 -20.48
C VAL A 51 0.36 -8.40 -20.05
N ALA A 52 -0.06 -8.07 -18.84
CA ALA A 52 0.24 -6.80 -18.20
C ALA A 52 0.46 -7.00 -16.70
N TYR A 53 1.19 -6.07 -16.11
CA TYR A 53 1.51 -6.11 -14.69
C TYR A 53 1.35 -4.73 -14.06
N ALA A 54 0.77 -4.67 -12.87
CA ALA A 54 0.71 -3.47 -12.06
C ALA A 54 1.74 -3.58 -10.93
N ARG A 55 2.51 -2.51 -10.69
CA ARG A 55 3.30 -2.37 -9.47
C ARG A 55 2.60 -1.41 -8.54
N THR A 56 2.80 -1.62 -7.24
CA THR A 56 2.26 -0.73 -6.22
C THR A 56 3.34 -0.33 -5.22
N ASP A 57 3.08 0.71 -4.42
CA ASP A 57 4.12 1.29 -3.57
C ASP A 57 4.28 0.57 -2.22
N ILE A 58 3.22 -0.07 -1.72
CA ILE A 58 3.25 -0.84 -0.45
C ILE A 58 2.66 -2.25 -0.54
N GLY A 59 2.06 -2.63 -1.68
CA GLY A 59 1.21 -3.81 -1.82
C GLY A 59 1.69 -4.87 -2.81
N GLY A 60 2.93 -4.78 -3.25
CA GLY A 60 3.54 -5.74 -4.17
C GLY A 60 3.19 -5.50 -5.63
N ALA A 61 3.11 -6.58 -6.39
CA ALA A 61 2.85 -6.56 -7.82
C ALA A 61 1.73 -7.54 -8.19
N TYR A 62 1.02 -7.20 -9.26
CA TYR A 62 -0.13 -7.94 -9.75
C TYR A 62 0.02 -8.25 -11.25
N ARG A 63 -0.57 -9.35 -11.69
CA ARG A 63 -0.71 -9.70 -13.11
C ARG A 63 -2.17 -9.53 -13.54
N LEU A 64 -2.38 -8.93 -14.70
CA LEU A 64 -3.70 -8.80 -15.31
C LEU A 64 -4.17 -10.16 -15.83
N ASP A 65 -5.41 -10.53 -15.49
CA ASP A 65 -6.08 -11.74 -15.96
C ASP A 65 -7.01 -11.43 -17.14
N ALA A 66 -7.45 -12.47 -17.86
CA ALA A 66 -8.21 -12.33 -19.10
C ALA A 66 -9.62 -11.72 -18.93
N ASP A 67 -10.11 -11.63 -17.70
CA ASP A 67 -11.40 -11.03 -17.31
C ASP A 67 -11.25 -9.64 -16.68
N ASP A 68 -10.09 -9.00 -16.86
CA ASP A 68 -9.69 -7.71 -16.30
C ASP A 68 -9.54 -7.69 -14.75
N THR A 69 -9.51 -8.87 -14.12
CA THR A 69 -9.12 -8.98 -12.70
C THR A 69 -7.60 -9.04 -12.52
N TRP A 70 -7.14 -8.85 -11.29
CA TRP A 70 -5.71 -8.83 -10.95
C TRP A 70 -5.35 -9.93 -9.95
N THR A 71 -4.33 -10.72 -10.30
CA THR A 71 -3.74 -11.74 -9.41
C THR A 71 -2.51 -11.20 -8.68
N PRO A 72 -2.46 -11.21 -7.33
CA PRO A 72 -1.27 -10.82 -6.57
C PRO A 72 -0.13 -11.83 -6.74
N LEU A 73 1.12 -11.35 -6.81
CA LEU A 73 2.29 -12.18 -7.11
C LEU A 73 3.23 -12.39 -5.91
N LEU A 74 3.00 -11.68 -4.79
CA LEU A 74 3.93 -11.57 -3.67
C LEU A 74 3.30 -11.84 -2.28
N ASP A 75 2.18 -12.57 -2.23
CA ASP A 75 1.52 -12.89 -0.94
C ASP A 75 2.37 -13.81 -0.03
N TRP A 76 3.38 -14.49 -0.59
CA TRP A 76 4.36 -15.30 0.14
C TRP A 76 5.35 -14.46 0.97
N VAL A 77 5.42 -13.16 0.77
CA VAL A 77 6.32 -12.25 1.50
C VAL A 77 5.96 -12.22 2.98
N ASP A 78 6.95 -12.50 3.82
CA ASP A 78 6.82 -12.59 5.28
C ASP A 78 7.49 -11.41 6.00
N ASN A 79 7.48 -11.47 7.34
CA ASN A 79 8.06 -10.43 8.19
C ASN A 79 9.55 -10.16 7.94
N SER A 80 10.34 -11.14 7.48
CA SER A 80 11.76 -10.92 7.22
C SER A 80 12.02 -10.19 5.90
N ARG A 81 11.05 -10.28 4.98
CA ARG A 81 11.14 -9.80 3.60
C ARG A 81 10.05 -8.76 3.30
N TRP A 82 9.42 -8.17 4.32
CA TRP A 82 8.24 -7.31 4.19
C TRP A 82 8.41 -6.17 3.17
N ASN A 83 9.64 -5.67 3.01
CA ASN A 83 9.95 -4.61 2.06
C ASN A 83 9.87 -5.04 0.59
N TYR A 84 9.68 -6.33 0.32
CA TYR A 84 9.46 -6.86 -1.04
C TYR A 84 8.13 -6.41 -1.63
N TRP A 85 7.18 -5.96 -0.81
CA TRP A 85 5.95 -5.34 -1.30
C TRP A 85 6.15 -3.92 -1.83
N GLY A 86 7.26 -3.24 -1.52
CA GLY A 86 7.57 -1.95 -2.14
C GLY A 86 8.19 -2.16 -3.52
N ILE A 87 7.46 -1.83 -4.60
CA ILE A 87 7.91 -2.06 -5.98
C ILE A 87 8.26 -0.73 -6.66
N ASP A 88 9.56 -0.42 -6.72
CA ASP A 88 10.07 0.83 -7.30
C ASP A 88 10.05 0.81 -8.84
N ALA A 89 10.24 -0.37 -9.44
CA ALA A 89 10.16 -0.56 -10.88
C ALA A 89 9.86 -2.01 -11.25
N LEU A 90 9.27 -2.21 -12.44
CA LEU A 90 9.12 -3.53 -13.04
C LEU A 90 9.53 -3.56 -14.51
N ALA A 91 9.94 -4.74 -14.98
CA ALA A 91 10.16 -5.00 -16.41
C ALA A 91 9.61 -6.38 -16.78
N THR A 92 8.81 -6.44 -17.84
CA THR A 92 8.44 -7.68 -18.52
C THR A 92 9.28 -7.84 -19.78
N ASP A 93 9.74 -9.05 -20.04
CA ASP A 93 10.70 -9.34 -21.10
C ASP A 93 10.01 -9.40 -22.49
N PRO A 94 10.49 -8.64 -23.49
CA PRO A 94 9.90 -8.60 -24.84
C PRO A 94 10.34 -9.77 -25.74
N ILE A 95 11.21 -10.67 -25.28
CA ILE A 95 11.71 -11.82 -26.04
C ILE A 95 11.20 -13.11 -25.42
N ASP A 96 11.47 -13.30 -24.12
CA ASP A 96 11.01 -14.46 -23.34
C ASP A 96 9.89 -14.00 -22.41
N THR A 97 8.67 -13.89 -22.93
CA THR A 97 7.56 -13.14 -22.33
C THR A 97 7.01 -13.71 -21.01
N ASN A 98 7.44 -14.92 -20.64
CA ASN A 98 7.23 -15.50 -19.31
C ASN A 98 8.15 -14.91 -18.22
N ARG A 99 9.17 -14.11 -18.58
CA ARG A 99 10.08 -13.48 -17.63
C ARG A 99 9.57 -12.14 -17.14
N LEU A 100 9.71 -11.95 -15.83
CA LEU A 100 9.30 -10.74 -15.12
C LEU A 100 10.37 -10.39 -14.08
N TYR A 101 10.67 -9.11 -13.97
CA TYR A 101 11.65 -8.57 -13.03
C TYR A 101 11.04 -7.46 -12.19
N LEU A 102 11.26 -7.49 -10.87
CA LEU A 102 10.78 -6.46 -9.93
C LEU A 102 11.95 -5.88 -9.15
N ALA A 103 12.10 -4.55 -9.14
CA ALA A 103 12.99 -3.86 -8.21
C ALA A 103 12.25 -3.61 -6.90
N THR A 104 12.66 -4.30 -5.85
CA THR A 104 11.94 -4.38 -4.57
C THR A 104 12.71 -3.78 -3.40
N GLY A 105 11.99 -3.12 -2.52
CA GLY A 105 12.46 -2.40 -1.33
C GLY A 105 11.53 -1.20 -1.07
N MET A 106 11.25 -0.86 0.18
CA MET A 106 10.17 0.09 0.47
C MET A 106 10.68 1.51 0.74
N TYR A 107 11.76 1.65 1.53
CA TYR A 107 12.31 2.95 1.91
C TYR A 107 13.83 2.96 1.80
N THR A 108 14.42 4.14 1.54
CA THR A 108 15.88 4.31 1.51
C THR A 108 16.45 4.88 2.81
N ASN A 109 15.60 5.31 3.75
CA ASN A 109 15.98 5.79 5.08
C ASN A 109 16.01 4.64 6.11
N SER A 110 16.02 4.95 7.41
CA SER A 110 16.10 3.97 8.49
C SER A 110 14.82 3.16 8.73
N TRP A 111 13.69 3.49 8.08
CA TRP A 111 12.42 2.78 8.27
C TRP A 111 12.44 1.38 7.66
N ASP A 112 13.16 1.20 6.56
CA ASP A 112 13.45 -0.11 6.00
C ASP A 112 14.88 -0.52 6.43
N PRO A 113 15.06 -1.53 7.29
CA PRO A 113 16.41 -1.97 7.68
C PRO A 113 17.12 -2.75 6.57
N ASN A 114 16.41 -3.19 5.54
CA ASN A 114 16.92 -4.09 4.51
C ASN A 114 17.40 -3.31 3.28
N ASN A 115 18.35 -3.90 2.54
CA ASN A 115 18.65 -3.48 1.18
C ASN A 115 17.57 -3.98 0.21
N GLY A 116 17.57 -3.39 -0.99
CA GLY A 116 16.69 -3.80 -2.06
C GLY A 116 17.16 -5.06 -2.79
N ASN A 117 16.29 -5.61 -3.63
CA ASN A 117 16.55 -6.80 -4.44
C ASN A 117 15.94 -6.62 -5.83
N ILE A 118 16.55 -7.25 -6.85
CA ILE A 118 15.84 -7.56 -8.08
C ILE A 118 15.25 -8.96 -7.93
N LEU A 119 13.93 -9.08 -7.93
CA LEU A 119 13.25 -10.38 -8.01
C LEU A 119 13.12 -10.79 -9.47
N ILE A 120 13.39 -12.06 -9.77
CA ILE A 120 13.45 -12.63 -11.11
C ILE A 120 12.47 -13.80 -11.17
N SER A 121 11.50 -13.72 -12.07
CA SER A 121 10.58 -14.79 -12.39
C SER A 121 10.80 -15.27 -13.82
N THR A 122 10.56 -16.55 -14.09
CA THR A 122 10.54 -17.15 -15.43
C THR A 122 9.22 -17.84 -15.74
N ASP A 123 8.17 -17.54 -14.99
CA ASP A 123 6.87 -18.21 -15.09
C ASP A 123 5.70 -17.24 -14.82
N TYR A 124 5.79 -16.02 -15.34
CA TYR A 124 4.77 -14.96 -15.21
C TYR A 124 4.51 -14.50 -13.77
N GLY A 125 5.49 -14.64 -12.87
CA GLY A 125 5.46 -14.15 -11.49
C GLY A 125 4.96 -15.18 -10.48
N ASN A 126 4.85 -16.46 -10.87
CA ASN A 126 4.39 -17.51 -9.96
C ASN A 126 5.50 -17.94 -8.98
N THR A 127 6.76 -17.94 -9.43
CA THR A 127 7.93 -18.21 -8.58
C THR A 127 9.06 -17.21 -8.81
N TRP A 128 9.89 -17.02 -7.79
CA TRP A 128 10.87 -15.93 -7.76
C TRP A 128 12.24 -16.40 -7.25
N ALA A 129 13.29 -15.90 -7.89
CA ALA A 129 14.65 -15.86 -7.36
C ALA A 129 15.01 -14.41 -7.00
N ALA A 130 15.70 -14.20 -5.88
CA ALA A 130 16.14 -12.87 -5.46
C ALA A 130 17.61 -12.64 -5.83
N SER A 131 17.91 -11.48 -6.43
CA SER A 131 19.25 -10.94 -6.65
C SER A 131 19.45 -9.71 -5.76
N PRO A 132 20.16 -9.83 -4.62
CA PRO A 132 20.36 -8.73 -3.69
C PRO A 132 21.15 -7.57 -4.30
N LEU A 133 20.75 -6.34 -3.96
CA LEU A 133 21.48 -5.12 -4.30
C LEU A 133 22.32 -4.64 -3.09
N PRO A 134 23.45 -3.97 -3.31
CA PRO A 134 24.29 -3.45 -2.22
C PRO A 134 23.75 -2.13 -1.63
N PHE A 135 22.52 -1.74 -1.94
CA PHE A 135 21.86 -0.51 -1.50
C PHE A 135 20.34 -0.71 -1.39
N LYS A 136 19.65 0.27 -0.81
CA LYS A 136 18.19 0.26 -0.62
C LYS A 136 17.45 0.67 -1.89
N VAL A 137 16.22 0.18 -2.03
CA VAL A 137 15.28 0.55 -3.09
C VAL A 137 14.07 1.23 -2.45
N GLY A 138 13.46 2.19 -3.14
CA GLY A 138 12.51 3.13 -2.55
C GLY A 138 11.11 3.06 -3.17
N GLY A 139 10.47 1.90 -3.11
CA GLY A 139 9.13 1.65 -3.65
C GLY A 139 8.06 2.61 -3.11
N ASN A 140 8.20 3.07 -1.86
CA ASN A 140 7.31 4.06 -1.24
C ASN A 140 8.04 5.38 -0.90
N MET A 141 9.07 5.76 -1.65
CA MET A 141 9.76 7.04 -1.51
C MET A 141 9.17 8.11 -2.47
N PRO A 142 9.43 9.41 -2.26
CA PRO A 142 9.16 10.43 -3.28
C PRO A 142 9.77 10.07 -4.64
N GLY A 143 9.10 10.43 -5.74
CA GLY A 143 9.53 10.09 -7.10
C GLY A 143 9.36 8.64 -7.53
N ARG A 144 8.55 7.85 -6.82
CA ARG A 144 8.18 6.46 -7.17
C ARG A 144 7.27 6.31 -8.39
N GLY A 145 6.66 7.40 -8.86
CA GLY A 145 5.92 7.43 -10.13
C GLY A 145 6.81 7.56 -11.37
N MET A 146 8.00 8.15 -11.24
CA MET A 146 8.98 8.20 -12.33
C MET A 146 9.41 6.78 -12.74
N GLY A 147 9.51 6.52 -14.03
CA GLY A 147 9.90 5.18 -14.49
C GLY A 147 9.49 4.82 -15.92
N GLU A 148 9.74 3.58 -16.34
CA GLU A 148 10.32 2.50 -15.53
C GLU A 148 11.84 2.63 -15.38
N ARG A 149 12.34 2.44 -14.15
CA ARG A 149 13.78 2.46 -13.82
C ARG A 149 14.48 1.17 -14.21
N LEU A 150 13.73 0.07 -14.28
CA LEU A 150 14.19 -1.26 -14.65
C LEU A 150 13.70 -1.57 -16.06
N THR A 151 14.59 -2.05 -16.93
CA THR A 151 14.24 -2.35 -18.32
C THR A 151 15.09 -3.50 -18.87
N VAL A 152 14.51 -4.25 -19.80
CA VAL A 152 15.14 -5.39 -20.49
C VAL A 152 15.48 -4.95 -21.91
N ASP A 153 16.68 -5.29 -22.38
CA ASP A 153 17.10 -4.99 -23.74
C ASP A 153 16.21 -5.75 -24.75
N PRO A 154 15.52 -5.04 -25.67
CA PRO A 154 14.57 -5.65 -26.59
C PRO A 154 15.20 -6.49 -27.70
N ASN A 155 16.52 -6.43 -27.86
CA ASN A 155 17.26 -7.24 -28.83
C ASN A 155 18.05 -8.37 -28.17
N SER A 156 18.43 -8.23 -26.89
CA SER A 156 19.25 -9.22 -26.17
C SER A 156 18.85 -9.31 -24.69
N ASN A 157 17.84 -10.13 -24.39
CA ASN A 157 17.15 -10.13 -23.10
C ASN A 157 17.96 -10.63 -21.89
N ASN A 158 19.20 -11.09 -22.08
CA ASN A 158 20.13 -11.27 -20.96
C ASN A 158 20.63 -9.94 -20.38
N ILE A 159 20.46 -8.83 -21.11
CA ILE A 159 20.90 -7.50 -20.70
C ILE A 159 19.73 -6.74 -20.07
N LEU A 160 19.97 -6.21 -18.87
CA LEU A 160 19.04 -5.34 -18.16
C LEU A 160 19.76 -4.10 -17.66
N PHE A 161 19.03 -2.99 -17.54
CA PHE A 161 19.49 -1.80 -16.86
C PHE A 161 18.55 -1.45 -15.71
N PHE A 162 19.12 -0.95 -14.61
CA PHE A 162 18.39 -0.45 -13.45
C PHE A 162 18.92 0.91 -13.03
N GLY A 163 18.03 1.90 -13.03
CA GLY A 163 18.30 3.25 -12.53
C GLY A 163 18.09 3.36 -11.02
N ALA A 164 19.18 3.45 -10.25
CA ALA A 164 19.11 3.48 -8.80
C ALA A 164 18.90 4.89 -8.21
N ARG A 165 18.35 4.93 -7.00
CA ARG A 165 18.18 6.11 -6.14
C ARG A 165 19.47 6.45 -5.38
N SER A 166 19.41 7.48 -4.53
CA SER A 166 20.42 7.77 -3.50
C SER A 166 21.84 8.02 -4.02
N GLY A 167 21.97 8.39 -5.30
CA GLY A 167 23.26 8.58 -5.96
C GLY A 167 23.99 7.29 -6.35
N HIS A 168 23.34 6.13 -6.30
CA HIS A 168 23.92 4.86 -6.76
C HIS A 168 24.00 4.73 -8.28
N GLY A 169 23.39 5.66 -9.03
CA GLY A 169 23.57 5.77 -10.48
C GLY A 169 22.91 4.64 -11.27
N LEU A 170 23.49 4.32 -12.43
CA LEU A 170 22.96 3.32 -13.34
C LEU A 170 23.65 1.97 -13.11
N TRP A 171 22.89 0.87 -13.16
CA TRP A 171 23.39 -0.49 -13.01
C TRP A 171 23.01 -1.34 -14.22
N LYS A 172 23.87 -2.29 -14.59
CA LYS A 172 23.71 -3.19 -15.73
C LYS A 172 23.87 -4.64 -15.29
N SER A 173 22.98 -5.50 -15.77
CA SER A 173 23.14 -6.96 -15.76
C SER A 173 23.37 -7.44 -17.20
N THR A 174 24.07 -8.57 -17.33
CA THR A 174 24.28 -9.28 -18.61
C THR A 174 23.96 -10.78 -18.51
N ASP A 175 23.29 -11.18 -17.43
CA ASP A 175 23.02 -12.55 -17.03
C ASP A 175 21.57 -12.71 -16.51
N TYR A 176 20.63 -12.07 -17.20
CA TYR A 176 19.19 -12.12 -16.88
C TYR A 176 18.90 -11.63 -15.45
N GLY A 177 19.59 -10.57 -15.01
CA GLY A 177 19.36 -9.94 -13.71
C GLY A 177 20.03 -10.66 -12.53
N SER A 178 20.74 -11.76 -12.75
CA SER A 178 21.34 -12.58 -11.69
C SER A 178 22.48 -11.86 -10.96
N SER A 179 23.21 -10.98 -11.65
CA SER A 179 24.23 -10.12 -11.06
C SER A 179 24.24 -8.73 -11.72
N TRP A 180 24.71 -7.74 -10.96
CA TRP A 180 24.64 -6.33 -11.35
C TRP A 180 25.98 -5.63 -11.16
N THR A 181 26.38 -4.83 -12.15
CA THR A 181 27.56 -3.98 -12.11
C THR A 181 27.17 -2.53 -12.33
N GLN A 182 27.74 -1.62 -11.54
CA GLN A 182 27.51 -0.19 -11.69
C GLN A 182 28.13 0.32 -13.00
N VAL A 183 27.37 1.11 -13.77
CA VAL A 183 27.80 1.79 -14.98
C VAL A 183 28.39 3.14 -14.58
N THR A 184 29.69 3.14 -14.26
CA THR A 184 30.40 4.34 -13.79
C THR A 184 30.69 5.37 -14.88
N THR A 185 30.38 5.05 -16.14
CA THR A 185 30.62 5.93 -17.30
C THR A 185 29.47 6.91 -17.54
N LEU A 186 28.32 6.75 -16.89
CA LEU A 186 27.25 7.75 -16.91
C LEU A 186 27.70 8.99 -16.10
N PRO A 187 27.72 10.20 -16.68
CA PRO A 187 28.33 11.36 -16.04
C PRO A 187 27.52 11.97 -14.88
N SER A 188 26.26 11.55 -14.70
CA SER A 188 25.38 12.04 -13.63
C SER A 188 24.59 10.91 -13.00
N THR A 189 24.48 10.94 -11.68
CA THR A 189 23.64 10.03 -10.89
C THR A 189 22.38 10.70 -10.33
N GLY A 190 22.07 11.93 -10.76
CA GLY A 190 20.96 12.74 -10.23
C GLY A 190 21.37 13.65 -9.07
N THR A 191 20.91 14.90 -9.11
CA THR A 191 21.17 15.93 -8.09
C THR A 191 19.92 16.38 -7.34
N TYR A 192 18.72 16.12 -7.88
CA TYR A 192 17.48 16.58 -7.27
C TYR A 192 17.17 15.82 -5.97
N VAL A 193 16.79 16.60 -4.96
CA VAL A 193 16.33 16.16 -3.63
C VAL A 193 15.07 16.99 -3.33
N PRO A 194 13.90 16.36 -3.06
CA PRO A 194 12.65 17.08 -2.80
C PRO A 194 12.76 18.12 -1.68
N ASP A 195 13.27 17.71 -0.52
CA ASP A 195 13.54 18.59 0.62
C ASP A 195 14.85 18.17 1.31
N PRO A 196 15.97 18.86 1.02
CA PRO A 196 17.26 18.54 1.62
C PRO A 196 17.34 18.88 3.12
N THR A 197 16.33 19.55 3.69
CA THR A 197 16.30 19.90 5.12
C THR A 197 15.59 18.85 5.99
N ASP A 198 14.90 17.89 5.37
CA ASP A 198 14.25 16.80 6.09
C ASP A 198 15.27 15.89 6.81
N THR A 199 15.12 15.79 8.12
CA THR A 199 16.00 14.99 8.99
C THR A 199 15.56 13.53 9.14
N SER A 200 14.35 13.18 8.70
CA SER A 200 13.85 11.81 8.71
C SER A 200 14.46 10.93 7.61
N GLY A 201 15.04 11.55 6.58
CA GLY A 201 15.57 10.88 5.39
C GLY A 201 14.50 10.56 4.33
N TYR A 202 13.23 10.89 4.55
CA TYR A 202 12.14 10.54 3.63
C TYR A 202 12.11 11.44 2.39
N ASN A 203 12.23 12.76 2.57
CA ASN A 203 12.26 13.75 1.49
C ASN A 203 13.67 14.25 1.14
N SER A 204 14.68 13.87 1.92
CA SER A 204 16.07 14.34 1.76
C SER A 204 16.99 13.37 0.99
N ASP A 205 16.43 12.30 0.41
CA ASP A 205 17.17 11.41 -0.47
C ASP A 205 17.16 11.89 -1.94
N LYS A 206 18.23 11.56 -2.67
CA LYS A 206 18.31 11.84 -4.11
C LYS A 206 17.38 10.92 -4.88
N ILE A 207 16.58 11.50 -5.76
CA ILE A 207 15.67 10.73 -6.64
C ILE A 207 16.45 9.81 -7.60
N GLY A 208 17.64 10.24 -8.04
CA GLY A 208 18.55 9.41 -8.82
C GLY A 208 18.21 9.34 -10.32
N ILE A 209 18.33 8.13 -10.89
CA ILE A 209 17.99 7.86 -12.29
C ILE A 209 16.48 7.63 -12.42
N ALA A 210 15.78 8.40 -13.26
CA ALA A 210 14.33 8.38 -13.36
C ALA A 210 13.80 7.24 -14.24
N TRP A 211 14.42 6.98 -15.40
CA TRP A 211 14.00 5.93 -16.33
C TRP A 211 15.12 5.55 -17.30
N VAL A 212 14.99 4.37 -17.92
CA VAL A 212 15.89 3.88 -18.98
C VAL A 212 15.06 3.36 -20.16
N THR A 213 15.36 3.83 -21.37
CA THR A 213 14.59 3.52 -22.58
C THR A 213 15.51 3.13 -23.71
N PHE A 214 15.41 1.87 -24.14
CA PHE A 214 16.11 1.37 -25.33
C PHE A 214 15.47 1.91 -26.60
N ASP A 215 16.29 2.28 -27.59
CA ASP A 215 15.82 2.46 -28.97
C ASP A 215 15.82 1.09 -29.67
N SER A 216 14.68 0.41 -29.64
CA SER A 216 14.48 -0.90 -30.25
C SER A 216 14.78 -0.93 -31.75
N THR A 217 14.82 0.22 -32.43
CA THR A 217 15.12 0.33 -33.87
C THR A 217 16.61 0.42 -34.19
N SER A 218 17.47 0.57 -33.17
CA SER A 218 18.90 0.83 -33.34
C SER A 218 19.79 -0.42 -33.40
N GLY A 219 19.24 -1.59 -33.04
CA GLY A 219 19.98 -2.84 -32.86
C GLY A 219 19.53 -3.97 -33.79
N SER A 220 19.96 -5.19 -33.48
CA SER A 220 19.57 -6.41 -34.18
C SER A 220 19.39 -7.54 -33.19
N LYS A 221 18.41 -8.42 -33.43
CA LYS A 221 18.10 -9.55 -32.55
C LYS A 221 19.34 -10.40 -32.22
N GLY A 222 19.55 -10.67 -30.93
CA GLY A 222 20.68 -11.42 -30.39
C GLY A 222 21.87 -10.55 -29.99
N GLU A 223 21.90 -9.27 -30.38
CA GLU A 223 22.98 -8.34 -30.07
C GLU A 223 22.49 -7.24 -29.13
N ALA A 224 23.40 -6.69 -28.31
CA ALA A 224 23.08 -5.59 -27.41
C ALA A 224 22.55 -4.38 -28.19
N THR A 225 21.44 -3.78 -27.76
CA THR A 225 20.87 -2.60 -28.38
C THR A 225 21.84 -1.41 -28.25
N PRO A 226 22.33 -0.84 -29.37
CA PRO A 226 23.36 0.20 -29.31
C PRO A 226 22.87 1.49 -28.66
N ARG A 227 21.66 1.96 -29.01
CA ARG A 227 21.15 3.24 -28.53
C ARG A 227 20.25 3.08 -27.31
N ILE A 228 20.64 3.75 -26.24
CA ILE A 228 19.95 3.73 -24.95
C ILE A 228 19.82 5.17 -24.46
N PHE A 229 18.61 5.57 -24.08
CA PHE A 229 18.34 6.85 -23.43
C PHE A 229 18.14 6.66 -21.93
N VAL A 230 18.65 7.60 -21.12
CA VAL A 230 18.51 7.59 -19.67
C VAL A 230 18.05 8.96 -19.20
N GLY A 231 16.91 8.99 -18.51
CA GLY A 231 16.43 10.15 -17.78
C GLY A 231 17.01 10.19 -16.38
N VAL A 232 17.50 11.35 -15.95
CA VAL A 232 18.16 11.59 -14.67
C VAL A 232 17.44 12.73 -13.97
N ALA A 233 17.16 12.59 -12.66
CA ALA A 233 16.50 13.62 -11.87
C ALA A 233 17.47 14.78 -11.57
N ASN A 234 17.66 15.61 -12.59
CA ASN A 234 18.45 16.83 -12.61
C ASN A 234 17.53 17.98 -13.01
N GLN A 235 17.64 19.12 -12.33
CA GLN A 235 16.92 20.34 -12.65
C GLN A 235 17.91 21.48 -12.88
N GLY A 236 17.81 22.13 -14.03
CA GLY A 236 18.76 23.18 -14.46
C GLY A 236 20.12 22.67 -14.95
N SER A 237 20.30 21.37 -15.13
CA SER A 237 21.49 20.74 -15.71
C SER A 237 21.09 19.53 -16.54
N ASP A 238 21.96 19.05 -17.45
CA ASP A 238 21.69 17.93 -18.35
C ASP A 238 20.99 16.77 -17.62
N ASN A 239 19.82 16.38 -18.12
CA ASN A 239 18.92 15.45 -17.44
C ASN A 239 18.46 14.29 -18.34
N ILE A 240 18.84 14.29 -19.61
CA ILE A 240 18.67 13.19 -20.55
C ILE A 240 20.03 12.88 -21.19
N PHE A 241 20.44 11.62 -21.07
CA PHE A 241 21.69 11.11 -21.63
C PHE A 241 21.41 10.02 -22.66
N VAL A 242 22.33 9.86 -23.61
CA VAL A 242 22.28 8.81 -24.63
C VAL A 242 23.61 8.10 -24.72
N SER A 243 23.56 6.77 -24.84
CA SER A 243 24.64 5.93 -25.35
C SER A 243 24.29 5.51 -26.77
N ASN A 244 25.30 5.36 -27.63
CA ASN A 244 25.17 4.74 -28.96
C ASN A 244 26.04 3.48 -29.11
N ASP A 245 26.55 2.96 -28.00
CA ASP A 245 27.51 1.85 -27.91
C ASP A 245 27.15 0.89 -26.75
N ALA A 246 25.86 0.63 -26.59
CA ALA A 246 25.28 -0.33 -25.65
C ALA A 246 25.62 -0.05 -24.17
N GLY A 247 25.73 1.23 -23.83
CA GLY A 247 25.99 1.74 -22.49
C GLY A 247 27.47 1.86 -22.12
N SER A 248 28.38 1.75 -23.08
CA SER A 248 29.82 1.88 -22.82
C SER A 248 30.21 3.33 -22.55
N THR A 249 29.73 4.26 -23.40
CA THR A 249 29.90 5.71 -23.23
C THR A 249 28.57 6.43 -23.27
N TRP A 250 28.52 7.59 -22.62
CA TRP A 250 27.30 8.40 -22.46
C TRP A 250 27.59 9.86 -22.74
N SER A 251 26.65 10.53 -23.41
CA SER A 251 26.68 11.97 -23.65
C SER A 251 25.30 12.57 -23.39
N PRO A 252 25.21 13.84 -22.95
CA PRO A 252 23.92 14.52 -22.88
C PRO A 252 23.26 14.58 -24.26
N VAL A 253 21.94 14.45 -24.33
CA VAL A 253 21.21 14.63 -25.58
C VAL A 253 21.24 16.12 -25.95
N ALA A 254 21.90 16.44 -27.06
CA ALA A 254 22.08 17.82 -27.48
C ALA A 254 20.73 18.56 -27.65
N GLY A 255 20.67 19.81 -27.19
CA GLY A 255 19.50 20.67 -27.32
C GLY A 255 18.34 20.38 -26.37
N GLN A 256 18.51 19.50 -25.39
CA GLN A 256 17.51 19.24 -24.36
C GLN A 256 17.13 20.50 -23.57
N ASN A 257 15.87 20.60 -23.16
CA ASN A 257 15.44 21.57 -22.15
C ASN A 257 15.45 20.89 -20.79
N ASN A 258 16.29 21.37 -19.89
CA ASN A 258 16.51 20.78 -18.58
C ASN A 258 15.87 21.58 -17.42
N THR A 259 14.89 22.43 -17.73
CA THR A 259 14.18 23.24 -16.72
C THR A 259 13.44 22.38 -15.68
N TYR A 260 12.95 21.21 -16.09
CA TYR A 260 12.09 20.32 -15.31
C TYR A 260 12.65 18.90 -15.27
N LEU A 261 12.22 18.10 -14.29
CA LEU A 261 12.61 16.70 -14.10
C LEU A 261 11.90 15.80 -15.12
N PRO A 262 12.58 14.86 -15.79
CA PRO A 262 11.94 13.97 -16.75
C PRO A 262 11.27 12.77 -16.05
N HIS A 263 9.94 12.76 -15.99
CA HIS A 263 9.16 11.70 -15.34
C HIS A 263 9.10 10.41 -16.16
N LYS A 264 8.85 10.55 -17.47
CA LYS A 264 8.77 9.43 -18.43
C LYS A 264 9.58 9.74 -19.68
N GLY A 265 10.17 8.70 -20.28
CA GLY A 265 10.79 8.74 -21.60
C GLY A 265 10.31 7.57 -22.44
N VAL A 266 9.43 7.81 -23.41
CA VAL A 266 8.75 6.75 -24.17
C VAL A 266 9.16 6.77 -25.63
N LEU A 267 9.65 5.64 -26.14
CA LEU A 267 10.00 5.48 -27.55
C LEU A 267 8.74 5.29 -28.39
N SER A 268 8.64 6.02 -29.51
CA SER A 268 7.79 5.67 -30.65
C SER A 268 8.68 5.08 -31.76
N PRO A 269 8.73 3.74 -31.91
CA PRO A 269 9.63 3.09 -32.87
C PRO A 269 9.34 3.48 -34.32
N ALA A 270 8.06 3.54 -34.69
CA ALA A 270 7.62 3.87 -36.04
C ALA A 270 7.99 5.31 -36.44
N GLU A 271 7.94 6.24 -35.49
CA GLU A 271 8.33 7.63 -35.72
C GLU A 271 9.82 7.89 -35.53
N LYS A 272 10.57 6.93 -34.96
CA LYS A 272 11.94 7.13 -34.46
C LYS A 272 12.04 8.37 -33.58
N ALA A 273 11.14 8.47 -32.61
CA ALA A 273 11.04 9.59 -31.71
C ALA A 273 11.06 9.13 -30.24
N LEU A 274 11.66 9.95 -29.37
CA LEU A 274 11.54 9.83 -27.93
C LEU A 274 10.60 10.93 -27.43
N TYR A 275 9.50 10.56 -26.78
CA TYR A 275 8.62 11.49 -26.10
C TYR A 275 8.99 11.57 -24.62
N VAL A 276 8.95 12.77 -24.05
CA VAL A 276 9.35 13.01 -22.65
C VAL A 276 8.32 13.88 -21.95
N SER A 277 7.82 13.43 -20.81
CA SER A 277 7.01 14.24 -19.90
C SER A 277 7.86 14.73 -18.73
N THR A 278 7.60 15.95 -18.28
CA THR A 278 8.41 16.59 -17.24
C THR A 278 7.56 17.30 -16.19
N SER A 279 8.11 17.45 -14.98
CA SER A 279 7.53 18.20 -13.86
C SER A 279 8.61 18.92 -13.06
N ASN A 280 8.26 20.00 -12.36
CA ASN A 280 9.15 20.68 -11.40
C ASN A 280 9.10 20.08 -9.99
N GLY A 281 8.20 19.13 -9.72
CA GLY A 281 8.17 18.30 -8.52
C GLY A 281 8.58 16.87 -8.85
N ALA A 282 8.97 16.09 -7.85
CA ALA A 282 9.35 14.69 -8.08
C ALA A 282 8.14 13.75 -8.21
N GLY A 283 6.96 14.18 -7.80
CA GLY A 283 5.79 13.32 -7.66
C GLY A 283 5.88 12.37 -6.44
N PRO A 284 4.81 11.62 -6.15
CA PRO A 284 3.55 11.64 -6.89
C PRO A 284 2.60 12.77 -6.46
N TYR A 285 2.90 13.52 -5.40
CA TYR A 285 1.97 14.47 -4.79
C TYR A 285 2.12 15.93 -5.24
N ASP A 286 3.31 16.32 -5.70
CA ASP A 286 3.65 17.68 -6.09
C ASP A 286 3.72 17.84 -7.61
N GLY A 287 4.25 18.96 -8.09
CA GLY A 287 4.33 19.30 -9.52
C GLY A 287 3.34 20.40 -9.90
N THR A 288 3.86 21.62 -10.08
CA THR A 288 3.10 22.83 -10.39
C THR A 288 3.42 23.41 -11.77
N LEU A 289 4.48 22.94 -12.42
CA LEU A 289 4.83 23.30 -13.80
C LEU A 289 5.55 22.12 -14.46
N GLY A 290 5.41 22.02 -15.76
CA GLY A 290 6.08 21.01 -16.56
C GLY A 290 5.96 21.29 -18.04
N ALA A 291 6.50 20.38 -18.84
CA ALA A 291 6.46 20.42 -20.29
C ALA A 291 6.46 19.01 -20.88
N VAL A 292 6.05 18.90 -22.14
CA VAL A 292 6.11 17.67 -22.92
C VAL A 292 6.95 17.91 -24.17
N TYR A 293 7.91 17.03 -24.43
CA TYR A 293 8.85 17.18 -25.53
C TYR A 293 8.83 15.97 -26.46
N LYS A 294 9.08 16.22 -27.75
CA LYS A 294 9.40 15.20 -28.76
C LYS A 294 10.83 15.38 -29.24
N TYR A 295 11.65 14.34 -29.12
CA TYR A 295 12.97 14.28 -29.74
C TYR A 295 12.90 13.41 -31.00
N ASN A 296 13.18 13.99 -32.16
CA ASN A 296 13.38 13.22 -33.37
C ASN A 296 14.79 12.63 -33.38
N ILE A 297 14.90 11.31 -33.23
CA ILE A 297 16.19 10.62 -33.07
C ILE A 297 17.04 10.72 -34.33
N THR A 298 16.41 10.68 -35.51
CA THR A 298 17.12 10.72 -36.80
C THR A 298 17.64 12.12 -37.10
N ALA A 299 16.82 13.14 -36.85
CA ALA A 299 17.18 14.53 -37.11
C ALA A 299 18.02 15.15 -35.98
N GLY A 300 17.99 14.60 -34.77
CA GLY A 300 18.67 15.13 -33.61
C GLY A 300 18.04 16.43 -33.09
N THR A 301 16.74 16.63 -33.28
CA THR A 301 16.03 17.89 -32.97
C THR A 301 14.91 17.68 -31.97
N TRP A 302 14.75 18.65 -31.06
CA TRP A 302 13.66 18.71 -30.10
C TRP A 302 12.51 19.60 -30.60
N ALA A 303 11.28 19.23 -30.24
CA ALA A 303 10.09 20.06 -30.34
C ALA A 303 9.39 20.11 -28.97
N ASP A 304 8.96 21.31 -28.57
CA ASP A 304 8.03 21.50 -27.45
C ASP A 304 6.61 21.22 -27.97
N ILE A 305 5.97 20.22 -27.36
CA ILE A 305 4.63 19.76 -27.72
C ILE A 305 3.69 19.89 -26.51
N THR A 306 3.99 20.78 -25.57
CA THR A 306 3.23 20.92 -24.32
C THR A 306 1.75 21.25 -24.61
N PRO A 307 0.77 20.48 -24.07
CA PRO A 307 -0.65 20.62 -24.42
C PRO A 307 -1.31 21.96 -24.07
N VAL A 308 -0.77 22.68 -23.08
CA VAL A 308 -1.34 23.92 -22.53
C VAL A 308 -0.24 24.94 -22.21
N SER A 309 -0.60 26.22 -22.07
CA SER A 309 0.34 27.30 -21.77
C SER A 309 -0.30 28.43 -20.96
N GLY A 310 0.49 29.40 -20.50
CA GLY A 310 -0.01 30.55 -19.76
C GLY A 310 -0.64 30.15 -18.43
N SER A 311 -1.80 30.70 -18.11
CA SER A 311 -2.53 30.40 -16.86
C SER A 311 -3.11 28.98 -16.80
N ASP A 312 -3.22 28.30 -17.93
CA ASP A 312 -3.74 26.93 -18.00
C ASP A 312 -2.67 25.89 -17.60
N LEU A 313 -1.39 26.30 -17.49
CA LEU A 313 -0.28 25.45 -17.06
C LEU A 313 0.05 25.74 -15.59
N TYR A 314 -0.51 24.93 -14.69
CA TYR A 314 -0.31 25.00 -13.23
C TYR A 314 -0.02 23.62 -12.61
N PHE A 315 0.43 22.68 -13.44
CA PHE A 315 0.79 21.31 -13.09
C PHE A 315 2.00 20.85 -13.91
N GLY A 316 2.68 19.81 -13.45
CA GLY A 316 3.60 19.02 -14.27
C GLY A 316 2.88 17.97 -15.13
N PHE A 317 3.66 17.13 -15.81
CA PHE A 317 3.15 16.03 -16.63
C PHE A 317 3.77 14.71 -16.20
N GLY A 318 2.90 13.73 -15.90
CA GLY A 318 3.26 12.38 -15.49
C GLY A 318 2.99 11.37 -16.61
N GLY A 319 1.97 10.54 -16.43
CA GLY A 319 1.61 9.42 -17.30
C GLY A 319 1.64 9.77 -18.77
N LEU A 320 2.65 9.26 -19.48
CA LEU A 320 2.91 9.47 -20.90
C LEU A 320 2.94 8.11 -21.59
N THR A 321 2.22 7.99 -22.71
CA THR A 321 2.18 6.76 -23.52
C THR A 321 2.04 7.10 -24.99
N VAL A 322 2.51 6.19 -25.85
CA VAL A 322 2.31 6.21 -27.29
C VAL A 322 1.41 5.03 -27.69
N ASP A 323 0.71 5.16 -28.81
CA ASP A 323 -0.01 4.04 -29.42
C ASP A 323 0.92 3.35 -30.45
N LEU A 324 1.29 2.10 -30.20
CA LEU A 324 2.20 1.36 -31.11
C LEU A 324 1.51 0.89 -32.39
N GLN A 325 0.18 0.87 -32.44
CA GLN A 325 -0.58 0.49 -33.63
C GLN A 325 -0.90 1.70 -34.51
N LEU A 326 -0.96 2.90 -33.93
CA LEU A 326 -1.27 4.15 -34.61
C LEU A 326 -0.16 5.21 -34.42
N PRO A 327 0.92 5.18 -35.22
CA PRO A 327 2.02 6.14 -35.12
C PRO A 327 1.56 7.59 -35.20
N GLY A 328 2.11 8.45 -34.34
CA GLY A 328 1.67 9.83 -34.16
C GLY A 328 0.60 10.00 -33.06
N THR A 329 0.05 8.91 -32.54
CA THR A 329 -0.90 8.96 -31.42
C THR A 329 -0.18 8.80 -30.09
N LEU A 330 -0.50 9.70 -29.16
CA LEU A 330 0.04 9.70 -27.80
C LEU A 330 -0.92 10.35 -26.81
N MET A 331 -0.74 10.02 -25.53
CA MET A 331 -1.49 10.60 -24.42
C MET A 331 -0.57 11.03 -23.29
N VAL A 332 -0.97 12.08 -22.56
CA VAL A 332 -0.27 12.56 -21.37
C VAL A 332 -1.23 13.04 -20.28
N ALA A 333 -0.92 12.80 -19.01
CA ALA A 333 -1.73 13.22 -17.86
C ALA A 333 -1.08 14.36 -17.05
N THR A 334 -1.91 15.18 -16.40
CA THR A 334 -1.48 16.18 -15.43
C THR A 334 -0.92 15.57 -14.15
N LEU A 335 0.15 16.13 -13.59
CA LEU A 335 0.79 15.73 -12.34
C LEU A 335 1.29 16.97 -11.55
N ASN A 336 0.52 17.57 -10.64
CA ASN A 336 -0.87 17.23 -10.31
C ASN A 336 -1.80 18.42 -10.54
N SER A 337 -2.91 18.17 -11.22
CA SER A 337 -4.06 19.06 -11.20
C SER A 337 -4.99 18.64 -10.06
N TRP A 338 -4.69 19.14 -8.84
CA TRP A 338 -5.49 18.85 -7.64
C TRP A 338 -6.87 19.51 -7.64
N TRP A 339 -7.17 20.42 -8.56
CA TRP A 339 -8.49 21.01 -8.72
C TRP A 339 -8.64 21.51 -10.16
N PRO A 340 -9.81 21.38 -10.81
CA PRO A 340 -11.03 20.69 -10.34
C PRO A 340 -10.91 19.17 -10.34
N ASP A 341 -10.06 18.62 -11.21
CA ASP A 341 -9.79 17.21 -11.43
C ASP A 341 -8.46 17.11 -12.20
N ALA A 342 -7.89 15.91 -12.30
CA ALA A 342 -6.85 15.65 -13.29
C ALA A 342 -7.38 15.89 -14.71
N ASN A 343 -6.47 16.08 -15.66
CA ASN A 343 -6.81 16.04 -17.07
C ASN A 343 -5.87 15.07 -17.81
N ILE A 344 -6.42 14.42 -18.83
CA ILE A 344 -5.67 13.56 -19.74
C ILE A 344 -5.81 14.19 -21.12
N PHE A 345 -4.68 14.38 -21.79
CA PHE A 345 -4.58 14.95 -23.12
C PHE A 345 -4.27 13.85 -24.12
N ARG A 346 -4.87 13.93 -25.31
CA ARG A 346 -4.64 13.02 -26.43
C ARG A 346 -4.29 13.81 -27.69
N SER A 347 -3.27 13.34 -28.40
CA SER A 347 -2.86 13.82 -29.72
C SER A 347 -2.80 12.64 -30.69
N THR A 348 -3.09 12.90 -31.98
CA THR A 348 -3.03 11.94 -33.09
C THR A 348 -2.12 12.42 -34.22
N ASP A 349 -1.37 13.51 -34.00
CA ASP A 349 -0.50 14.17 -34.99
C ASP A 349 0.93 14.39 -34.47
N GLY A 350 1.34 13.59 -33.48
CA GLY A 350 2.68 13.62 -32.88
C GLY A 350 2.89 14.80 -31.94
N GLY A 351 1.82 15.33 -31.34
CA GLY A 351 1.83 16.41 -30.35
C GLY A 351 1.72 17.81 -30.94
N GLN A 352 1.37 17.94 -32.22
CA GLN A 352 1.15 19.26 -32.84
C GLN A 352 -0.17 19.87 -32.37
N SER A 353 -1.18 19.05 -32.14
CA SER A 353 -2.45 19.45 -31.52
C SER A 353 -2.92 18.44 -30.49
N TRP A 354 -3.72 18.92 -29.53
CA TRP A 354 -4.21 18.14 -28.39
C TRP A 354 -5.69 18.37 -28.16
N THR A 355 -6.37 17.32 -27.69
CA THR A 355 -7.69 17.39 -27.06
C THR A 355 -7.62 16.81 -25.64
N ARG A 356 -8.64 17.03 -24.82
CA ARG A 356 -8.63 16.75 -23.37
C ARG A 356 -9.94 16.16 -22.89
N LEU A 357 -9.93 15.44 -21.76
CA LEU A 357 -11.12 14.75 -21.20
C LEU A 357 -12.18 15.69 -20.65
N TRP A 358 -11.81 16.90 -20.25
CA TRP A 358 -12.77 17.93 -19.88
C TRP A 358 -12.22 19.33 -20.18
N GLU A 359 -13.13 20.29 -20.33
CA GLU A 359 -12.78 21.70 -20.39
C GLU A 359 -13.88 22.61 -19.85
N TRP A 360 -13.47 23.78 -19.36
CA TRP A 360 -14.40 24.83 -18.97
C TRP A 360 -15.16 25.33 -20.19
N THR A 361 -16.49 25.44 -20.09
CA THR A 361 -17.30 26.18 -21.07
C THR A 361 -17.51 27.61 -20.60
N SER A 362 -18.19 27.76 -19.47
CA SER A 362 -18.32 29.00 -18.70
C SER A 362 -18.26 28.63 -17.23
N TYR A 363 -17.22 29.07 -16.53
CA TYR A 363 -17.05 28.73 -15.11
C TYR A 363 -18.34 29.02 -14.31
N PRO A 364 -18.85 28.07 -13.50
CA PRO A 364 -18.24 26.78 -13.10
C PRO A 364 -18.64 25.56 -13.96
N ASN A 365 -19.27 25.75 -15.12
CA ASN A 365 -19.71 24.65 -15.99
C ASN A 365 -18.56 24.04 -16.80
N MET A 366 -18.54 22.71 -16.89
CA MET A 366 -17.57 21.93 -17.65
C MET A 366 -18.25 21.08 -18.72
N ASN A 367 -17.62 20.97 -19.88
CA ASN A 367 -17.87 19.85 -20.78
C ASN A 367 -17.03 18.66 -20.29
N LYS A 368 -17.68 17.51 -20.08
CA LYS A 368 -17.02 16.23 -19.84
C LYS A 368 -17.10 15.39 -21.11
N TYR A 369 -15.97 14.88 -21.54
CA TYR A 369 -15.83 14.04 -22.71
C TYR A 369 -15.62 12.57 -22.32
N TYR A 370 -16.32 12.11 -21.29
CA TYR A 370 -16.23 10.74 -20.83
C TYR A 370 -17.51 10.28 -20.13
N THR A 371 -17.67 8.96 -20.11
CA THR A 371 -18.60 8.24 -19.23
C THR A 371 -17.79 7.65 -18.09
N TYR A 372 -18.37 7.59 -16.89
CA TYR A 372 -17.72 7.07 -15.69
C TYR A 372 -18.47 5.81 -15.22
N ASP A 373 -17.74 4.74 -14.91
CA ASP A 373 -18.27 3.45 -14.45
C ASP A 373 -17.43 2.93 -13.28
N ASP A 374 -17.97 3.06 -12.06
CA ASP A 374 -17.36 2.54 -10.84
C ASP A 374 -18.11 1.31 -10.29
N SER A 375 -18.89 0.60 -11.12
CA SER A 375 -19.74 -0.50 -10.66
C SER A 375 -19.01 -1.63 -9.92
N LEU A 376 -17.70 -1.76 -10.11
CA LEU A 376 -16.82 -2.72 -9.41
C LEU A 376 -16.21 -2.17 -8.11
N ALA A 377 -16.28 -0.86 -7.89
CA ALA A 377 -15.82 -0.16 -6.70
C ALA A 377 -16.67 1.11 -6.43
N PRO A 378 -17.97 0.97 -6.10
CA PRO A 378 -18.89 2.12 -6.05
C PRO A 378 -18.57 3.16 -4.97
N TRP A 379 -17.60 2.90 -4.09
CA TRP A 379 -17.14 3.86 -3.10
C TRP A 379 -16.28 4.99 -3.70
N LEU A 380 -15.72 4.83 -4.91
CA LEU A 380 -14.78 5.78 -5.54
C LEU A 380 -15.39 7.14 -5.88
N GLY A 381 -16.70 7.24 -6.02
CA GLY A 381 -17.36 8.52 -6.20
C GLY A 381 -18.88 8.37 -6.15
N PRO A 382 -19.63 9.47 -6.20
CA PRO A 382 -21.03 9.37 -6.57
C PRO A 382 -21.20 9.21 -8.09
N ASP A 383 -21.94 8.17 -8.50
CA ASP A 383 -22.39 7.88 -9.88
C ASP A 383 -23.39 8.91 -10.48
N TYR A 384 -23.86 9.89 -9.70
CA TYR A 384 -24.86 10.88 -10.12
C TYR A 384 -24.24 12.18 -10.62
N THR A 385 -25.06 13.07 -11.20
CA THR A 385 -24.65 14.39 -11.69
C THR A 385 -24.14 15.28 -10.52
N TYR A 386 -22.88 15.12 -10.13
CA TYR A 386 -22.20 16.06 -9.24
C TYR A 386 -22.12 17.42 -9.94
N THR A 387 -22.74 18.43 -9.32
CA THR A 387 -22.82 19.80 -9.86
C THR A 387 -21.75 20.74 -9.31
N GLY A 388 -20.92 20.25 -8.38
CA GLY A 388 -19.75 20.99 -7.89
C GLY A 388 -18.60 20.96 -8.91
N THR A 389 -17.54 21.71 -8.61
CA THR A 389 -16.33 21.74 -9.44
C THR A 389 -15.27 20.75 -9.02
N ASP A 390 -15.30 20.22 -7.80
CA ASP A 390 -14.29 19.29 -7.29
C ASP A 390 -14.67 17.83 -7.55
N LEU A 391 -14.41 17.35 -8.77
CA LEU A 391 -14.96 16.09 -9.28
C LEU A 391 -14.16 14.85 -8.91
N LYS A 392 -12.83 14.94 -9.11
CA LYS A 392 -11.88 13.84 -8.88
C LYS A 392 -12.23 12.49 -9.53
N GLN A 393 -13.07 12.49 -10.58
CA GLN A 393 -13.51 11.28 -11.28
C GLN A 393 -12.42 10.74 -12.22
N ILE A 394 -11.62 11.62 -12.83
CA ILE A 394 -10.46 11.19 -13.61
C ILE A 394 -9.38 10.70 -12.66
N GLY A 395 -9.20 11.38 -11.52
CA GLY A 395 -8.36 10.94 -10.42
C GLY A 395 -7.25 11.94 -10.11
N TRP A 396 -6.19 11.44 -9.48
CA TRP A 396 -5.02 12.20 -9.05
C TRP A 396 -3.79 11.29 -9.00
N MET A 397 -2.59 11.86 -8.89
CA MET A 397 -1.32 11.12 -8.87
C MET A 397 -1.12 10.24 -10.13
N ILE A 398 -1.58 10.70 -11.30
CA ILE A 398 -1.53 9.92 -12.55
C ILE A 398 -0.11 9.94 -13.13
N GLU A 399 0.74 9.09 -12.56
CA GLU A 399 2.12 8.86 -12.98
C GLU A 399 2.19 7.78 -14.07
N GLY A 400 1.36 6.75 -14.00
CA GLY A 400 1.28 5.69 -15.00
C GLY A 400 0.01 5.81 -15.84
N LEU A 401 0.16 5.88 -17.17
CA LEU A 401 -0.92 5.87 -18.16
C LEU A 401 -0.36 5.14 -19.38
N ASN A 402 -1.05 4.08 -19.84
CA ASN A 402 -0.54 3.19 -20.87
C ASN A 402 -1.66 2.76 -21.81
N ILE A 403 -1.40 2.86 -23.11
CA ILE A 403 -2.21 2.22 -24.17
C ILE A 403 -1.65 0.80 -24.37
N ASP A 404 -2.52 -0.20 -24.45
CA ASP A 404 -2.13 -1.57 -24.75
C ASP A 404 -1.45 -1.61 -26.13
N PRO A 405 -0.20 -2.09 -26.23
CA PRO A 405 0.53 -2.15 -27.49
C PRO A 405 -0.12 -3.07 -28.54
N HIS A 406 -1.08 -3.91 -28.14
CA HIS A 406 -1.80 -4.84 -29.00
C HIS A 406 -3.26 -4.46 -29.25
N ASP A 407 -3.76 -3.40 -28.62
CA ASP A 407 -5.13 -2.92 -28.78
C ASP A 407 -5.25 -1.42 -28.47
N SER A 408 -5.32 -0.57 -29.50
CA SER A 408 -5.52 0.87 -29.36
C SER A 408 -6.78 1.29 -28.59
N ASN A 409 -7.74 0.40 -28.34
CA ASN A 409 -8.90 0.69 -27.50
C ASN A 409 -8.68 0.41 -26.02
N HIS A 410 -7.75 -0.50 -25.68
CA HIS A 410 -7.47 -0.89 -24.32
C HIS A 410 -6.41 0.04 -23.72
N TRP A 411 -6.75 0.68 -22.61
CA TRP A 411 -5.86 1.63 -21.94
C TRP A 411 -6.12 1.61 -20.45
N LEU A 412 -5.05 1.75 -19.67
CA LEU A 412 -5.06 1.70 -18.22
C LEU A 412 -4.20 2.81 -17.64
N TYR A 413 -4.62 3.35 -16.51
CA TYR A 413 -3.84 4.30 -15.74
C TYR A 413 -4.09 4.14 -14.25
N GLY A 414 -3.04 4.35 -13.46
CA GLY A 414 -3.13 4.30 -12.00
C GLY A 414 -3.45 5.68 -11.43
N THR A 415 -4.16 5.69 -10.31
CA THR A 415 -4.39 6.87 -9.47
C THR A 415 -3.93 6.57 -8.04
N GLY A 416 -4.02 7.56 -7.15
CA GLY A 416 -3.79 7.35 -5.72
C GLY A 416 -4.79 6.42 -5.02
N ALA A 417 -5.82 5.91 -5.71
CA ALA A 417 -6.84 5.06 -5.11
C ALA A 417 -7.21 3.81 -5.93
N THR A 418 -7.00 3.80 -7.25
CA THR A 418 -7.49 2.73 -8.14
C THR A 418 -6.69 2.64 -9.44
N ILE A 419 -7.00 1.62 -10.25
CA ILE A 419 -6.72 1.60 -11.69
C ILE A 419 -8.00 1.97 -12.44
N TYR A 420 -7.89 2.93 -13.35
CA TYR A 420 -8.93 3.29 -14.31
C TYR A 420 -8.51 2.93 -15.72
N GLY A 421 -9.49 2.82 -16.62
CA GLY A 421 -9.23 2.60 -18.02
C GLY A 421 -10.48 2.23 -18.79
N GLY A 422 -10.30 1.64 -19.96
CA GLY A 422 -11.42 1.17 -20.77
C GLY A 422 -10.97 0.40 -22.00
N HIS A 423 -11.96 -0.03 -22.78
CA HIS A 423 -11.81 -0.79 -24.02
C HIS A 423 -12.46 -0.06 -25.21
N ASP A 424 -12.45 1.27 -25.17
CA ASP A 424 -13.11 2.11 -26.18
C ASP A 424 -12.39 3.43 -26.50
N LEU A 425 -11.07 3.49 -26.29
CA LEU A 425 -10.28 4.71 -26.43
C LEU A 425 -10.41 5.39 -27.81
N LEU A 426 -10.59 4.64 -28.90
CA LEU A 426 -10.75 5.23 -30.24
C LEU A 426 -12.04 6.03 -30.40
N LYS A 427 -13.02 5.89 -29.49
CA LYS A 427 -14.20 6.78 -29.45
C LYS A 427 -13.84 8.24 -29.16
N TRP A 428 -12.68 8.48 -28.55
CA TRP A 428 -12.15 9.83 -28.38
C TRP A 428 -12.00 10.53 -29.73
N ASP A 429 -11.50 9.81 -30.73
CA ASP A 429 -11.18 10.34 -32.05
C ASP A 429 -12.41 10.37 -32.97
N SER A 430 -13.36 9.44 -32.76
CA SER A 430 -14.54 9.27 -33.61
C SER A 430 -15.76 10.08 -33.12
N GLY A 431 -15.84 11.36 -33.49
CA GLY A 431 -17.07 12.18 -33.37
C GLY A 431 -16.97 13.42 -32.48
N THR A 432 -18.02 14.23 -32.45
CA THR A 432 -18.04 15.51 -31.69
C THR A 432 -18.14 15.33 -30.18
N GLY A 433 -18.51 14.14 -29.69
CA GLY A 433 -18.75 13.88 -28.26
C GLY A 433 -17.55 13.33 -27.47
N ARG A 434 -16.51 12.80 -28.15
CA ARG A 434 -15.25 12.30 -27.55
C ARG A 434 -15.44 11.35 -26.34
N ASN A 435 -16.55 10.63 -26.26
CA ASN A 435 -17.05 9.99 -25.04
C ASN A 435 -16.44 8.60 -24.77
N VAL A 436 -15.21 8.56 -24.27
CA VAL A 436 -14.56 7.33 -23.78
C VAL A 436 -15.10 6.91 -22.42
N THR A 437 -14.94 5.64 -22.07
CA THR A 437 -15.33 5.13 -20.74
C THR A 437 -14.13 5.18 -19.78
N LEU A 438 -14.31 5.82 -18.63
CA LEU A 438 -13.44 5.72 -17.45
C LEU A 438 -14.05 4.69 -16.50
N LYS A 439 -13.58 3.45 -16.60
CA LYS A 439 -14.07 2.34 -15.78
C LYS A 439 -13.05 1.97 -14.71
N SER A 440 -13.49 1.76 -13.47
CA SER A 440 -12.64 1.18 -12.42
C SER A 440 -12.32 -0.28 -12.79
N LEU A 441 -11.05 -0.57 -13.03
CA LEU A 441 -10.53 -1.86 -13.51
C LEU A 441 -9.46 -2.40 -12.55
N ALA A 442 -9.70 -2.28 -11.25
CA ALA A 442 -8.81 -2.76 -10.19
C ALA A 442 -9.40 -3.94 -9.39
N ASP A 443 -10.37 -4.69 -9.94
CA ASP A 443 -10.93 -5.84 -9.23
C ASP A 443 -9.87 -6.94 -9.04
N GLY A 444 -9.79 -7.53 -7.85
CA GLY A 444 -8.70 -8.45 -7.45
C GLY A 444 -7.45 -7.78 -6.87
N LEU A 445 -7.25 -6.48 -7.14
CA LEU A 445 -6.22 -5.68 -6.48
C LEU A 445 -6.78 -5.15 -5.15
N GLU A 446 -6.03 -5.35 -4.06
CA GLU A 446 -6.40 -4.88 -2.71
C GLU A 446 -5.15 -4.30 -2.06
N GLU A 447 -5.11 -2.97 -1.87
CA GLU A 447 -3.90 -2.24 -1.47
C GLU A 447 -4.03 -1.37 -0.22
N THR A 448 -5.17 -1.46 0.47
CA THR A 448 -5.40 -0.61 1.64
C THR A 448 -4.45 -0.92 2.80
N ALA A 449 -4.06 0.12 3.54
CA ALA A 449 -3.34 0.00 4.80
C ALA A 449 -4.34 -0.04 5.97
N VAL A 450 -4.51 -1.22 6.58
CA VAL A 450 -5.54 -1.44 7.61
C VAL A 450 -5.04 -0.97 8.98
N GLN A 451 -5.77 -0.03 9.59
CA GLN A 451 -5.41 0.58 10.88
C GLN A 451 -6.11 -0.10 12.08
N GLY A 452 -7.30 -0.65 11.86
CA GLY A 452 -8.10 -1.28 12.91
C GLY A 452 -9.22 -2.14 12.35
N LEU A 453 -9.61 -3.18 13.10
CA LEU A 453 -10.66 -4.12 12.73
C LEU A 453 -11.46 -4.54 13.96
N ILE A 454 -12.79 -4.56 13.83
CA ILE A 454 -13.70 -5.16 14.81
C ILE A 454 -14.70 -6.09 14.13
N SER A 455 -14.99 -7.23 14.77
CA SER A 455 -16.09 -8.12 14.40
C SER A 455 -17.08 -8.20 15.56
N PRO A 456 -18.13 -7.36 15.56
CA PRO A 456 -19.11 -7.35 16.64
C PRO A 456 -19.88 -8.69 16.71
N PRO A 457 -20.42 -9.07 17.89
CA PRO A 457 -21.19 -10.31 18.05
C PRO A 457 -22.54 -10.31 17.32
N THR A 458 -23.03 -9.14 16.88
CA THR A 458 -24.28 -8.95 16.13
C THR A 458 -24.13 -7.83 15.11
N GLY A 459 -24.95 -7.82 14.06
CA GLY A 459 -24.84 -6.83 12.98
C GLY A 459 -23.86 -7.28 11.89
N PRO A 460 -23.11 -6.36 11.26
CA PRO A 460 -22.22 -6.68 10.13
C PRO A 460 -21.15 -7.72 10.50
N VAL A 461 -20.56 -8.34 9.48
CA VAL A 461 -19.52 -9.37 9.67
C VAL A 461 -18.24 -8.75 10.19
N LEU A 462 -17.87 -7.58 9.66
CA LEU A 462 -16.65 -6.87 9.99
C LEU A 462 -16.86 -5.36 9.82
N LEU A 463 -16.17 -4.57 10.63
CA LEU A 463 -15.92 -3.16 10.36
C LEU A 463 -14.42 -2.94 10.24
N SER A 464 -14.05 -2.04 9.34
CA SER A 464 -12.66 -1.72 9.03
C SER A 464 -12.36 -0.24 9.25
N ALA A 465 -11.18 0.04 9.79
CA ALA A 465 -10.54 1.35 9.83
C ALA A 465 -9.35 1.31 8.88
N LEU A 466 -9.33 2.17 7.87
CA LEU A 466 -8.39 2.15 6.76
C LEU A 466 -7.69 3.50 6.61
N GLY A 467 -6.44 3.45 6.14
CA GLY A 467 -5.73 4.60 5.59
C GLY A 467 -6.41 5.08 4.31
N ASP A 468 -6.29 6.39 4.05
CA ASP A 468 -6.74 7.13 2.86
C ASP A 468 -8.24 7.16 2.53
N ILE A 469 -8.96 6.06 2.77
CA ILE A 469 -10.37 5.84 2.36
C ILE A 469 -11.29 5.54 3.54
N GLU A 470 -10.97 6.12 4.71
CA GLU A 470 -11.66 5.97 5.99
C GLU A 470 -11.83 4.53 6.52
N GLY A 471 -12.70 3.74 5.89
CA GLY A 471 -13.14 2.44 6.34
C GLY A 471 -14.57 2.11 5.95
N PHE A 472 -14.94 0.84 6.15
CA PHE A 472 -16.22 0.30 5.68
C PHE A 472 -16.90 -0.64 6.67
N VAL A 473 -18.23 -0.68 6.57
CA VAL A 473 -19.07 -1.78 7.06
C VAL A 473 -19.11 -2.92 6.04
N HIS A 474 -18.80 -4.14 6.49
CA HIS A 474 -18.77 -5.35 5.68
C HIS A 474 -19.87 -6.33 6.12
N ASP A 475 -21.01 -6.30 5.44
CA ASP A 475 -22.08 -7.30 5.62
C ASP A 475 -21.78 -8.62 4.94
N ASN A 476 -21.02 -8.57 3.84
CA ASN A 476 -20.57 -9.71 3.07
C ASN A 476 -19.13 -9.45 2.64
N LEU A 477 -18.25 -10.42 2.91
CA LEU A 477 -16.81 -10.31 2.66
C LEU A 477 -16.45 -10.40 1.17
N ASN A 478 -17.40 -10.71 0.28
CA ASN A 478 -17.13 -10.96 -1.15
C ASN A 478 -17.83 -9.97 -2.09
N THR A 479 -18.45 -8.90 -1.58
CA THR A 479 -19.06 -7.86 -2.43
C THR A 479 -18.34 -6.53 -2.25
N PRO A 480 -18.15 -5.74 -3.32
CA PRO A 480 -17.50 -4.44 -3.21
C PRO A 480 -18.32 -3.50 -2.32
N ARG A 481 -17.63 -2.52 -1.72
CA ARG A 481 -18.26 -1.57 -0.80
C ARG A 481 -18.88 -0.40 -1.56
N THR A 482 -20.02 0.08 -1.08
CA THR A 482 -20.76 1.14 -1.76
C THR A 482 -20.41 2.54 -1.28
N THR A 483 -20.06 2.69 -0.01
CA THR A 483 -19.80 3.98 0.61
C THR A 483 -18.82 3.81 1.76
N GLU A 484 -17.83 4.68 1.82
CA GLU A 484 -16.98 4.90 2.99
C GLU A 484 -17.82 5.44 4.18
N TYR A 485 -17.22 5.48 5.36
CA TYR A 485 -17.82 6.23 6.46
C TYR A 485 -17.99 7.71 6.09
N SER A 486 -19.03 8.33 6.63
CA SER A 486 -19.28 9.76 6.41
C SER A 486 -19.99 10.35 7.62
N ASN A 487 -20.02 11.69 7.71
CA ASN A 487 -20.63 12.45 8.80
C ASN A 487 -20.11 12.09 10.20
N PRO A 488 -18.85 12.44 10.56
CA PRO A 488 -17.90 13.24 9.79
C PRO A 488 -17.09 12.41 8.78
N THR A 489 -16.42 13.07 7.85
CA THR A 489 -15.40 12.44 6.99
C THR A 489 -13.99 12.78 7.45
N TRP A 490 -13.06 11.85 7.27
CA TRP A 490 -11.64 11.94 7.62
C TRP A 490 -10.79 11.34 6.51
N THR A 491 -9.48 11.58 6.50
CA THR A 491 -8.60 10.87 5.56
C THR A 491 -8.35 9.45 6.02
N THR A 492 -8.32 9.22 7.33
CA THR A 492 -8.01 7.91 7.89
C THR A 492 -8.81 7.69 9.16
N THR A 493 -9.47 6.54 9.26
CA THR A 493 -9.89 6.03 10.58
C THR A 493 -8.72 5.24 11.15
N VAL A 494 -8.31 5.54 12.38
CA VAL A 494 -7.11 4.95 13.00
C VAL A 494 -7.41 3.85 14.01
N ASP A 495 -8.58 3.90 14.66
CA ASP A 495 -9.02 2.88 15.60
C ASP A 495 -10.54 2.92 15.82
N MET A 496 -11.08 1.81 16.31
CA MET A 496 -12.52 1.65 16.55
C MET A 496 -12.80 0.60 17.62
N ASP A 497 -13.91 0.79 18.33
CA ASP A 497 -14.37 -0.15 19.36
C ASP A 497 -15.89 -0.21 19.44
N PHE A 498 -16.44 -1.32 19.94
CA PHE A 498 -17.87 -1.51 20.17
C PHE A 498 -18.19 -1.70 21.64
N ALA A 499 -19.41 -1.29 22.03
CA ALA A 499 -19.91 -1.49 23.38
C ALA A 499 -20.41 -2.93 23.59
N GLY A 500 -19.96 -3.62 24.63
CA GLY A 500 -20.27 -5.04 24.77
C GLY A 500 -21.73 -5.36 25.13
N ASN A 501 -22.40 -4.56 25.98
CA ASN A 501 -23.84 -4.72 26.27
C ASN A 501 -24.74 -4.07 25.21
N LYS A 502 -24.17 -3.27 24.30
CA LYS A 502 -24.86 -2.60 23.19
C LYS A 502 -24.02 -2.67 21.91
N PRO A 503 -23.81 -3.85 21.31
CA PRO A 503 -22.84 -4.05 20.22
C PRO A 503 -23.14 -3.29 18.93
N ALA A 504 -24.37 -2.75 18.76
CA ALA A 504 -24.69 -1.82 17.69
C ALA A 504 -24.12 -0.41 17.90
N THR A 505 -23.67 -0.07 19.10
CA THR A 505 -23.02 1.21 19.38
C THR A 505 -21.51 1.05 19.24
N ILE A 506 -20.94 1.86 18.33
CA ILE A 506 -19.55 1.79 17.93
C ILE A 506 -18.96 3.20 18.01
N VAL A 507 -17.72 3.30 18.48
CA VAL A 507 -16.93 4.53 18.38
C VAL A 507 -15.82 4.32 17.37
N ARG A 508 -15.51 5.36 16.61
CA ARG A 508 -14.30 5.43 15.78
C ARG A 508 -13.57 6.73 16.01
N ILE A 509 -12.26 6.71 15.78
CA ILE A 509 -11.41 7.88 15.81
C ILE A 509 -10.57 7.99 14.53
N GLY A 510 -10.12 9.20 14.18
CA GLY A 510 -9.45 9.44 12.91
C GLY A 510 -8.32 10.44 12.92
N ASN A 511 -7.75 10.60 11.73
CA ASN A 511 -6.84 11.65 11.33
C ASN A 511 -7.49 12.42 10.16
N GLY A 512 -7.62 13.74 10.31
CA GLY A 512 -8.06 14.63 9.23
C GLY A 512 -6.91 15.17 8.39
N ASP A 513 -7.20 15.55 7.15
CA ASP A 513 -6.30 16.29 6.24
C ASP A 513 -6.10 17.76 6.62
N SER A 514 -7.03 18.31 7.39
CA SER A 514 -7.07 19.70 7.79
C SER A 514 -7.04 19.79 9.31
N SER A 515 -6.18 20.67 9.81
CA SER A 515 -5.96 20.96 11.23
C SER A 515 -7.16 21.66 11.89
N THR A 516 -8.39 21.27 11.54
CA THR A 516 -9.63 21.75 12.14
C THR A 516 -10.70 20.66 12.05
N GLY A 517 -10.94 19.96 13.16
CA GLY A 517 -12.08 19.05 13.28
C GLY A 517 -11.98 18.15 14.49
N ARG A 518 -13.15 17.68 14.96
CA ARG A 518 -13.26 16.68 16.02
C ARG A 518 -13.12 15.29 15.42
N GLN A 519 -12.27 14.47 16.04
CA GLN A 519 -11.83 13.17 15.52
C GLN A 519 -12.44 11.99 16.28
N VAL A 520 -13.62 12.19 16.88
CA VAL A 520 -14.37 11.14 17.55
C VAL A 520 -15.77 11.12 16.97
N ALA A 521 -16.24 9.94 16.57
CA ALA A 521 -17.59 9.74 16.06
C ALA A 521 -18.20 8.46 16.64
N LEU A 522 -19.50 8.52 16.88
CA LEU A 522 -20.29 7.41 17.39
C LEU A 522 -21.32 6.98 16.34
N SER A 523 -21.49 5.68 16.19
CA SER A 523 -22.60 5.06 15.47
C SER A 523 -23.47 4.34 16.48
N TYR A 524 -24.79 4.35 16.27
CA TYR A 524 -25.77 3.64 17.09
C TYR A 524 -26.47 2.51 16.34
N ASP A 525 -26.08 2.26 15.08
CA ASP A 525 -26.69 1.30 14.18
C ASP A 525 -25.68 0.32 13.57
N SER A 526 -24.55 0.08 14.24
CA SER A 526 -23.47 -0.82 13.81
C SER A 526 -22.60 -0.28 12.67
N GLY A 527 -22.43 1.04 12.59
CA GLY A 527 -21.50 1.71 11.68
C GLY A 527 -22.11 2.18 10.37
N TYR A 528 -23.41 1.99 10.14
CA TYR A 528 -24.07 2.46 8.91
C TYR A 528 -24.25 3.98 8.91
N THR A 529 -24.55 4.58 10.06
CA THR A 529 -24.60 6.03 10.24
C THR A 529 -23.73 6.48 11.40
N TRP A 530 -23.13 7.66 11.26
CA TRP A 530 -22.22 8.24 12.26
C TRP A 530 -22.71 9.61 12.71
N SER A 531 -22.30 9.97 13.92
CA SER A 531 -22.49 11.29 14.52
C SER A 531 -21.20 11.73 15.17
N GLN A 532 -20.75 12.94 14.84
CA GLN A 532 -19.58 13.55 15.48
C GLN A 532 -19.84 13.74 16.97
N ASP A 533 -18.87 13.36 17.81
CA ASP A 533 -18.92 13.63 19.25
C ASP A 533 -18.43 15.05 19.52
N TYR A 534 -19.37 15.95 19.82
CA TYR A 534 -19.08 17.35 20.11
C TYR A 534 -18.35 17.59 21.43
N GLY A 535 -18.26 16.57 22.29
CA GLY A 535 -17.43 16.59 23.50
C GLY A 535 -15.94 16.59 23.19
N ALA A 536 -15.53 16.07 22.03
CA ALA A 536 -14.13 16.07 21.60
C ALA A 536 -13.65 17.49 21.27
N ALA A 537 -12.38 17.76 21.62
CA ALA A 537 -11.72 18.98 21.21
C ALA A 537 -11.28 18.90 19.74
N ASP A 538 -11.15 20.05 19.11
CA ASP A 538 -10.55 20.13 17.78
C ASP A 538 -9.05 19.80 17.86
N ASN A 539 -8.51 19.24 16.78
CA ASN A 539 -7.06 19.07 16.56
C ASN A 539 -6.35 18.11 17.51
N ILE A 540 -7.12 17.20 18.11
CA ILE A 540 -6.60 15.98 18.70
C ILE A 540 -6.89 14.86 17.70
N THR A 541 -5.88 14.08 17.33
CA THR A 541 -5.95 13.03 16.30
C THR A 541 -5.22 11.78 16.78
N GLY A 542 -5.40 10.66 16.07
CA GLY A 542 -4.61 9.47 16.28
C GLY A 542 -4.95 8.68 17.55
N GLY A 543 -4.14 7.65 17.80
CA GLY A 543 -4.16 6.90 19.06
C GLY A 543 -5.15 5.73 19.08
N HIS A 544 -5.65 5.40 20.27
CA HIS A 544 -6.52 4.25 20.51
C HIS A 544 -7.81 4.66 21.23
N VAL A 545 -8.91 3.96 20.97
CA VAL A 545 -10.21 4.25 21.58
C VAL A 545 -10.82 3.02 22.23
N ALA A 546 -11.50 3.21 23.37
CA ALA A 546 -12.29 2.17 24.03
C ALA A 546 -13.68 2.70 24.41
N LEU A 547 -14.71 1.91 24.13
CA LEU A 547 -16.11 2.23 24.44
C LEU A 547 -16.62 1.33 25.57
N SER A 548 -17.11 1.93 26.64
CA SER A 548 -17.69 1.21 27.80
C SER A 548 -18.78 0.20 27.41
N ALA A 549 -19.00 -0.82 28.25
CA ALA A 549 -19.99 -1.87 28.00
C ALA A 549 -21.39 -1.33 27.68
N ASP A 550 -21.87 -0.29 28.37
CA ASP A 550 -23.21 0.30 28.18
C ASP A 550 -23.22 1.47 27.19
N ALA A 551 -22.11 1.71 26.50
CA ALA A 551 -21.92 2.77 25.50
C ALA A 551 -22.12 4.20 26.03
N ASP A 552 -21.81 4.46 27.31
CA ASP A 552 -21.94 5.78 27.90
C ASP A 552 -20.61 6.51 28.12
N THR A 553 -19.48 5.82 28.02
CA THR A 553 -18.15 6.38 28.27
C THR A 553 -17.17 6.02 27.15
N VAL A 554 -16.51 7.03 26.59
CA VAL A 554 -15.41 6.92 25.62
C VAL A 554 -14.10 7.23 26.33
N LEU A 555 -13.14 6.31 26.23
CA LEU A 555 -11.75 6.52 26.64
C LEU A 555 -10.88 6.63 25.38
N TRP A 556 -10.07 7.66 25.29
CA TRP A 556 -9.24 7.96 24.11
C TRP A 556 -7.80 8.21 24.54
N SER A 557 -6.88 7.38 24.08
CA SER A 557 -5.45 7.46 24.38
C SER A 557 -4.69 8.02 23.19
N THR A 558 -3.97 9.12 23.41
CA THR A 558 -3.17 9.79 22.37
C THR A 558 -1.72 9.92 22.82
N SER A 559 -0.78 10.03 21.89
CA SER A 559 0.62 10.26 22.20
C SER A 559 0.90 11.70 22.69
N SER A 560 0.16 12.68 22.16
CA SER A 560 0.44 14.10 22.36
C SER A 560 -0.43 14.77 23.43
N ASN A 561 -1.64 14.26 23.68
CA ASN A 561 -2.63 14.88 24.57
C ASN A 561 -2.95 14.01 25.81
N GLY A 562 -2.24 12.90 25.99
CA GLY A 562 -2.48 11.98 27.09
C GLY A 562 -3.69 11.07 26.85
N VAL A 563 -4.16 10.46 27.95
CA VAL A 563 -5.41 9.70 27.96
C VAL A 563 -6.54 10.60 28.42
N LEU A 564 -7.64 10.58 27.67
CA LEU A 564 -8.82 11.42 27.86
C LEU A 564 -10.06 10.54 28.07
N VAL A 565 -10.99 10.98 28.90
CA VAL A 565 -12.27 10.31 29.13
C VAL A 565 -13.43 11.28 28.94
N SER A 566 -14.47 10.81 28.25
CA SER A 566 -15.76 11.50 28.14
C SER A 566 -16.88 10.54 28.51
N GLN A 567 -17.84 11.02 29.31
CA GLN A 567 -19.04 10.29 29.68
C GLN A 567 -20.28 11.06 29.21
N TYR A 568 -21.24 10.38 28.58
CA TYR A 568 -22.43 10.96 27.97
C TYR A 568 -22.13 12.08 26.96
N THR A 569 -21.13 11.88 26.10
CA THR A 569 -20.65 12.88 25.12
C THR A 569 -20.33 14.25 25.75
N SER A 570 -19.92 14.26 27.03
CA SER A 570 -19.45 15.47 27.71
C SER A 570 -18.08 15.88 27.18
N THR A 571 -17.59 17.06 27.56
CA THR A 571 -16.22 17.46 27.25
C THR A 571 -15.22 16.42 27.78
N PHE A 572 -14.27 16.01 26.93
CA PHE A 572 -13.20 15.11 27.32
C PHE A 572 -12.32 15.72 28.41
N THR A 573 -11.99 14.93 29.43
CA THR A 573 -11.13 15.33 30.56
C THR A 573 -9.93 14.41 30.69
N ALA A 574 -8.81 14.95 31.17
CA ALA A 574 -7.57 14.18 31.27
C ALA A 574 -7.62 13.14 32.39
N VAL A 575 -7.16 11.93 32.07
CA VAL A 575 -6.95 10.81 33.01
C VAL A 575 -5.49 10.83 33.46
N SER A 576 -5.17 11.69 34.42
CA SER A 576 -3.78 11.93 34.88
C SER A 576 -3.09 10.76 35.57
N SER A 577 -3.84 9.69 35.86
CA SER A 577 -3.34 8.45 36.45
C SER A 577 -2.70 7.49 35.43
N LEU A 578 -2.82 7.79 34.14
CA LEU A 578 -2.18 7.04 33.05
C LEU A 578 -1.14 7.88 32.30
N PRO A 579 -0.05 7.27 31.83
CA PRO A 579 0.87 7.92 30.91
C PRO A 579 0.25 8.11 29.52
N SER A 580 0.77 9.09 28.78
CA SER A 580 0.41 9.32 27.38
C SER A 580 0.71 8.09 26.51
N GLY A 581 -0.15 7.81 25.52
CA GLY A 581 0.00 6.65 24.64
C GLY A 581 -0.15 5.28 25.32
N ALA A 582 -0.74 5.20 26.52
CA ALA A 582 -1.08 3.91 27.11
C ALA A 582 -2.02 3.11 26.20
N ILE A 583 -1.81 1.81 26.07
CA ILE A 583 -2.78 0.92 25.41
C ILE A 583 -3.97 0.80 26.34
N ILE A 584 -5.19 0.88 25.80
CA ILE A 584 -6.44 0.91 26.57
C ILE A 584 -7.44 -0.13 26.07
N ALA A 585 -8.33 -0.58 26.96
CA ALA A 585 -9.50 -1.38 26.61
C ALA A 585 -10.63 -1.18 27.63
N SER A 586 -11.86 -1.44 27.24
CA SER A 586 -13.02 -1.49 28.13
C SER A 586 -13.39 -2.95 28.43
N ASP A 587 -13.87 -3.23 29.65
CA ASP A 587 -14.59 -4.47 29.88
C ASP A 587 -15.89 -4.47 29.07
N LYS A 588 -16.23 -5.58 28.44
CA LYS A 588 -17.42 -5.66 27.58
C LYS A 588 -18.70 -6.01 28.34
N LYS A 589 -18.63 -6.30 29.64
CA LYS A 589 -19.81 -6.69 30.43
C LYS A 589 -20.04 -5.75 31.61
N ASN A 590 -18.99 -5.37 32.33
CA ASN A 590 -19.08 -4.42 33.43
C ASN A 590 -18.73 -3.01 32.97
N ASN A 591 -19.74 -2.14 32.92
CA ASN A 591 -19.62 -0.77 32.42
C ASN A 591 -18.60 0.10 33.20
N SER A 592 -18.33 -0.19 34.47
CA SER A 592 -17.44 0.64 35.29
C SER A 592 -15.95 0.30 35.10
N ILE A 593 -15.62 -0.79 34.40
CA ILE A 593 -14.28 -1.33 34.32
C ILE A 593 -13.59 -0.97 32.99
N PHE A 594 -12.38 -0.41 33.13
CA PHE A 594 -11.46 -0.16 32.03
C PHE A 594 -10.06 -0.64 32.40
N TYR A 595 -9.29 -1.01 31.39
CA TYR A 595 -7.94 -1.53 31.51
C TYR A 595 -6.97 -0.63 30.73
N ALA A 596 -5.73 -0.55 31.21
CA ALA A 596 -4.66 0.07 30.46
C ALA A 596 -3.31 -0.60 30.71
N ALA A 597 -2.37 -0.46 29.78
CA ALA A 597 -1.02 -0.97 29.90
C ALA A 597 0.00 0.05 29.36
N SER A 598 1.11 0.21 30.06
CA SER A 598 2.23 1.06 29.62
C SER A 598 3.53 0.62 30.28
N GLY A 599 4.60 0.50 29.50
CA GLY A 599 5.84 -0.11 29.95
C GLY A 599 5.58 -1.54 30.46
N SER A 600 6.07 -1.85 31.66
CA SER A 600 5.80 -3.13 32.30
C SER A 600 4.52 -3.15 33.14
N LYS A 601 3.79 -2.03 33.26
CA LYS A 601 2.69 -1.90 34.21
C LYS A 601 1.34 -2.16 33.54
N PHE A 602 0.50 -2.90 34.25
CA PHE A 602 -0.93 -3.03 33.97
C PHE A 602 -1.74 -2.21 34.97
N TYR A 603 -2.81 -1.59 34.49
CA TYR A 603 -3.64 -0.64 35.21
C TYR A 603 -5.12 -1.01 35.11
N LEU A 604 -5.84 -0.78 36.20
CA LEU A 604 -7.26 -1.04 36.31
C LEU A 604 -8.01 0.20 36.81
N SER A 605 -9.10 0.52 36.12
CA SER A 605 -10.12 1.48 36.56
C SER A 605 -11.38 0.72 36.98
N ARG A 606 -12.05 1.21 38.02
CA ARG A 606 -13.40 0.74 38.44
C ARG A 606 -14.43 1.87 38.50
N ASP A 607 -14.08 3.06 38.03
CA ASP A 607 -14.88 4.28 38.12
C ASP A 607 -15.15 4.89 36.73
N THR A 608 -15.47 4.04 35.75
CA THR A 608 -15.78 4.43 34.36
C THR A 608 -14.62 5.18 33.69
N GLY A 609 -13.39 4.72 33.89
CA GLY A 609 -12.20 5.23 33.19
C GLY A 609 -11.69 6.58 33.73
N LYS A 610 -12.14 7.03 34.91
CA LYS A 610 -11.75 8.33 35.48
C LYS A 610 -10.42 8.25 36.22
N THR A 611 -10.18 7.15 36.94
CA THR A 611 -8.92 6.92 37.65
C THR A 611 -8.44 5.47 37.50
N PHE A 612 -7.12 5.31 37.37
CA PHE A 612 -6.47 4.03 37.18
C PHE A 612 -5.44 3.77 38.28
N ILE A 613 -5.35 2.52 38.71
CA ILE A 613 -4.36 2.05 39.68
C ILE A 613 -3.54 0.94 39.02
N SER A 614 -2.22 0.99 39.16
CA SER A 614 -1.37 -0.11 38.70
C SER A 614 -1.57 -1.33 39.62
N THR A 615 -2.02 -2.44 39.05
CA THR A 615 -2.38 -3.65 39.80
C THR A 615 -1.39 -4.80 39.64
N ALA A 616 -0.70 -4.86 38.50
CA ALA A 616 0.24 -5.94 38.17
C ALA A 616 1.35 -5.47 37.22
N THR A 617 2.32 -6.35 37.00
CA THR A 617 3.39 -6.19 36.00
C THR A 617 3.32 -7.26 34.93
N LEU A 618 3.57 -6.89 33.67
CA LEU A 618 3.63 -7.76 32.49
C LEU A 618 5.06 -8.28 32.27
N GLY A 619 5.59 -8.98 33.27
CA GLY A 619 6.97 -9.47 33.25
C GLY A 619 7.99 -8.35 33.02
N SER A 620 8.90 -8.56 32.05
CA SER A 620 9.92 -7.59 31.64
C SER A 620 9.51 -6.73 30.43
N SER A 621 8.24 -6.77 30.02
CA SER A 621 7.70 -5.98 28.91
C SER A 621 8.05 -4.51 29.04
N THR A 622 8.42 -3.89 27.92
CA THR A 622 8.59 -2.43 27.83
C THR A 622 7.64 -1.79 26.82
N ALA A 623 7.04 -2.60 25.95
CA ALA A 623 6.13 -2.15 24.91
C ALA A 623 4.93 -3.10 24.82
N PRO A 624 3.89 -2.90 25.66
CA PRO A 624 2.62 -3.57 25.47
C PRO A 624 1.97 -3.07 24.18
N VAL A 625 1.30 -3.96 23.44
CA VAL A 625 0.78 -3.69 22.10
C VAL A 625 -0.74 -3.61 22.07
N LYS A 626 -1.44 -4.62 22.62
CA LYS A 626 -2.91 -4.67 22.62
C LYS A 626 -3.44 -5.35 23.87
N ILE A 627 -4.54 -4.83 24.41
CA ILE A 627 -5.35 -5.50 25.44
C ILE A 627 -6.60 -6.04 24.74
N VAL A 628 -6.84 -7.35 24.88
CA VAL A 628 -8.08 -7.98 24.41
C VAL A 628 -8.80 -8.58 25.61
N VAL A 629 -10.10 -8.35 25.66
CA VAL A 629 -10.95 -8.76 26.78
C VAL A 629 -11.92 -9.84 26.33
N ASN A 630 -12.23 -10.79 27.20
CA ASN A 630 -13.28 -11.76 26.93
C ASN A 630 -14.65 -11.06 26.96
N PRO A 631 -15.42 -11.07 25.87
CA PRO A 631 -16.69 -10.35 25.82
C PRO A 631 -17.74 -10.89 26.80
N ASN A 632 -17.59 -12.13 27.27
CA ASN A 632 -18.59 -12.83 28.08
C ASN A 632 -18.24 -12.86 29.58
N VAL A 633 -16.98 -12.60 29.95
CA VAL A 633 -16.43 -12.76 31.31
C VAL A 633 -15.67 -11.50 31.72
N THR A 634 -16.21 -10.79 32.71
CA THR A 634 -15.53 -9.61 33.27
C THR A 634 -14.20 -10.01 33.91
N GLY A 635 -13.15 -9.24 33.63
CA GLY A 635 -11.83 -9.44 34.22
C GLY A 635 -10.94 -10.51 33.59
N ASP A 636 -11.40 -11.12 32.50
CA ASP A 636 -10.62 -12.06 31.69
C ASP A 636 -9.97 -11.30 30.52
N VAL A 637 -8.65 -11.09 30.61
CA VAL A 637 -7.91 -10.17 29.76
C VAL A 637 -6.59 -10.76 29.28
N TRP A 638 -6.30 -10.55 28.00
CA TRP A 638 -5.04 -10.88 27.34
C TRP A 638 -4.28 -9.62 26.98
N VAL A 639 -2.95 -9.64 27.11
CA VAL A 639 -2.08 -8.53 26.74
C VAL A 639 -0.92 -9.04 25.89
N SER A 640 -0.87 -8.62 24.63
CA SER A 640 0.27 -8.88 23.73
C SER A 640 1.38 -7.84 23.95
N THR A 641 2.64 -8.27 23.95
CA THR A 641 3.80 -7.42 24.30
C THR A 641 5.07 -7.78 23.53
N ASP A 642 6.10 -6.94 23.65
CA ASP A 642 7.48 -7.19 23.21
C ASP A 642 8.16 -8.40 23.87
N THR A 643 7.59 -8.97 24.93
CA THR A 643 8.20 -10.07 25.71
C THR A 643 7.28 -11.30 25.90
N GLY A 644 6.15 -11.33 25.19
CA GLY A 644 5.23 -12.47 25.21
C GLY A 644 3.76 -12.06 25.20
N LEU A 645 2.90 -13.05 25.44
CA LEU A 645 1.45 -12.91 25.57
C LEU A 645 1.05 -13.26 27.00
N TYR A 646 0.40 -12.34 27.71
CA TYR A 646 0.04 -12.49 29.12
C TYR A 646 -1.47 -12.61 29.28
N HIS A 647 -1.92 -13.48 30.19
CA HIS A 647 -3.33 -13.74 30.49
C HIS A 647 -3.65 -13.51 31.97
N SER A 648 -4.77 -12.86 32.24
CA SER A 648 -5.32 -12.69 33.59
C SER A 648 -6.80 -13.07 33.58
N THR A 649 -7.25 -13.72 34.66
CA THR A 649 -8.66 -14.05 34.90
C THR A 649 -9.22 -13.35 36.14
N ASP A 650 -8.50 -12.35 36.68
CA ASP A 650 -8.81 -11.67 37.94
C ASP A 650 -8.77 -10.13 37.81
N ALA A 651 -9.17 -9.64 36.62
CA ALA A 651 -9.18 -8.23 36.24
C ALA A 651 -7.79 -7.57 36.28
N GLY A 652 -6.75 -8.34 35.97
CA GLY A 652 -5.36 -7.87 35.92
C GLY A 652 -4.73 -7.68 37.30
N SER A 653 -5.19 -8.41 38.31
CA SER A 653 -4.53 -8.46 39.62
C SER A 653 -3.30 -9.36 39.56
N THR A 654 -3.35 -10.43 38.77
CA THR A 654 -2.21 -11.31 38.45
C THR A 654 -2.22 -11.69 36.97
N PHE A 655 -1.04 -11.99 36.41
CA PHE A 655 -0.88 -12.43 35.02
C PHE A 655 0.00 -13.68 34.93
N ALA A 656 -0.36 -14.58 34.03
CA ALA A 656 0.46 -15.71 33.60
C ALA A 656 0.91 -15.50 32.14
N ALA A 657 2.16 -15.82 31.83
CA ALA A 657 2.64 -15.81 30.45
C ALA A 657 2.20 -17.08 29.72
N ALA A 658 1.73 -16.93 28.47
CA ALA A 658 1.44 -18.05 27.58
C ALA A 658 2.73 -18.81 27.24
N SER A 659 2.66 -20.14 27.28
CA SER A 659 3.84 -20.98 27.06
C SER A 659 4.37 -20.84 25.63
N GLY A 660 5.69 -20.72 25.49
CA GLY A 660 6.38 -20.71 24.19
C GLY A 660 6.30 -19.38 23.40
N VAL A 661 5.55 -18.38 23.90
CA VAL A 661 5.40 -17.09 23.20
C VAL A 661 6.50 -16.12 23.66
N SER A 662 7.49 -15.87 22.82
CA SER A 662 8.58 -14.93 23.17
C SER A 662 8.25 -13.46 22.87
N GLN A 663 7.32 -13.22 21.94
CA GLN A 663 6.82 -11.90 21.56
C GLN A 663 5.44 -12.05 20.90
N ALA A 664 4.55 -11.09 21.10
CA ALA A 664 3.26 -11.04 20.43
C ALA A 664 2.95 -9.61 19.95
N TRP A 665 2.71 -9.47 18.65
CA TRP A 665 2.37 -8.19 18.00
C TRP A 665 0.86 -7.95 17.97
N ALA A 666 0.05 -8.99 17.99
CA ALA A 666 -1.39 -8.86 18.09
C ALA A 666 -2.00 -10.09 18.76
N THR A 667 -3.18 -9.90 19.36
CA THR A 667 -4.01 -10.99 19.87
C THR A 667 -5.49 -10.69 19.58
N ALA A 668 -6.31 -11.73 19.49
CA ALA A 668 -7.77 -11.64 19.32
C ALA A 668 -8.47 -12.87 19.91
N LEU A 669 -9.75 -12.72 20.27
CA LEU A 669 -10.60 -13.83 20.72
C LEU A 669 -11.71 -14.07 19.69
N GLY A 670 -11.82 -15.30 19.22
CA GLY A 670 -12.87 -15.73 18.29
C GLY A 670 -13.91 -16.61 18.96
N LYS A 671 -14.79 -17.22 18.15
CA LYS A 671 -15.77 -18.18 18.64
C LYS A 671 -15.09 -19.39 19.30
N ALA A 672 -15.67 -19.85 20.40
CA ALA A 672 -15.29 -21.08 21.10
C ALA A 672 -15.83 -22.34 20.40
N GLU A 673 -15.05 -23.41 20.38
CA GLU A 673 -15.49 -24.75 19.96
C GLU A 673 -14.95 -25.81 20.94
N PRO A 674 -15.80 -26.66 21.55
CA PRO A 674 -17.26 -26.67 21.44
C PRO A 674 -17.90 -25.41 22.07
N SER A 675 -19.13 -25.10 21.66
CA SER A 675 -19.86 -23.94 22.21
C SER A 675 -19.90 -23.96 23.76
N GLY A 676 -19.56 -22.82 24.36
CA GLY A 676 -19.48 -22.66 25.82
C GLY A 676 -18.11 -22.93 26.43
N SER A 677 -17.12 -23.40 25.65
CA SER A 677 -15.72 -23.44 26.08
C SER A 677 -15.07 -22.06 26.06
N TYR A 678 -13.77 -22.00 26.38
CA TYR A 678 -12.99 -20.78 26.27
C TYR A 678 -12.92 -20.30 24.79
N PRO A 679 -13.03 -18.99 24.51
CA PRO A 679 -12.84 -18.44 23.17
C PRO A 679 -11.53 -18.90 22.53
N ALA A 680 -11.53 -19.20 21.22
CA ALA A 680 -10.28 -19.46 20.52
C ALA A 680 -9.39 -18.21 20.56
N VAL A 681 -8.13 -18.37 20.96
CA VAL A 681 -7.14 -17.28 21.05
C VAL A 681 -6.34 -17.27 19.77
N PHE A 682 -6.32 -16.14 19.07
CA PHE A 682 -5.47 -15.91 17.90
C PHE A 682 -4.34 -14.98 18.25
N ALA A 683 -3.14 -15.23 17.73
CA ALA A 683 -1.99 -14.38 17.96
C ALA A 683 -1.12 -14.24 16.71
N ALA A 684 -0.68 -13.01 16.43
CA ALA A 684 0.48 -12.76 15.60
C ALA A 684 1.69 -12.72 16.54
N ALA A 685 2.54 -13.73 16.49
CA ALA A 685 3.49 -14.00 17.56
C ALA A 685 4.78 -14.66 17.08
N ASN A 686 5.77 -14.70 17.96
CA ASN A 686 6.95 -15.53 17.79
C ASN A 686 6.80 -16.77 18.69
N ILE A 687 6.52 -17.91 18.06
CA ILE A 687 6.41 -19.23 18.68
C ILE A 687 7.24 -20.19 17.81
N ASP A 688 8.51 -20.34 18.15
CA ASP A 688 9.53 -21.03 17.33
C ASP A 688 9.67 -20.46 15.89
N GLY A 689 9.36 -19.16 15.73
CA GLY A 689 9.30 -18.48 14.44
C GLY A 689 8.18 -17.45 14.42
N VAL A 690 8.34 -16.39 13.63
CA VAL A 690 7.31 -15.37 13.43
C VAL A 690 6.19 -15.93 12.56
N GLY A 691 4.95 -15.84 13.04
CA GLY A 691 3.79 -16.34 12.30
C GLY A 691 2.46 -15.98 12.95
N TYR A 692 1.41 -16.64 12.46
CA TYR A 692 0.05 -16.49 12.94
C TYR A 692 -0.44 -17.80 13.51
N PHE A 693 -0.98 -17.75 14.71
CA PHE A 693 -1.29 -18.93 15.50
C PHE A 693 -2.70 -18.87 16.08
N ARG A 694 -3.29 -20.05 16.31
CA ARG A 694 -4.53 -20.23 17.07
C ARG A 694 -4.28 -21.18 18.25
N SER A 695 -4.92 -20.91 19.38
CA SER A 695 -5.04 -21.80 20.53
C SER A 695 -6.50 -22.01 20.88
N ASP A 696 -6.91 -23.26 21.08
CA ASP A 696 -8.28 -23.62 21.48
C ASP A 696 -8.36 -24.02 22.98
N ASP A 697 -7.28 -23.85 23.72
CA ASP A 697 -7.10 -24.28 25.11
C ASP A 697 -6.53 -23.17 26.01
N ALA A 698 -6.92 -21.92 25.73
CA ALA A 698 -6.52 -20.72 26.47
C ALA A 698 -4.99 -20.50 26.53
N GLY A 699 -4.31 -20.69 25.39
CA GLY A 699 -2.89 -20.40 25.21
C GLY A 699 -1.94 -21.48 25.73
N ALA A 700 -2.45 -22.67 26.08
CA ALA A 700 -1.62 -23.78 26.54
C ALA A 700 -0.90 -24.48 25.37
N THR A 701 -1.59 -24.66 24.24
CA THR A 701 -1.01 -25.16 22.99
C THR A 701 -1.42 -24.29 21.80
N TRP A 702 -0.60 -24.32 20.75
CA TRP A 702 -0.76 -23.48 19.57
C TRP A 702 -0.71 -24.32 18.30
N VAL A 703 -1.46 -23.88 17.29
CA VAL A 703 -1.33 -24.33 15.91
C VAL A 703 -1.00 -23.14 15.02
N GLN A 704 -0.06 -23.29 14.10
CA GLN A 704 0.23 -22.26 13.09
C GLN A 704 -0.85 -22.31 12.00
N ILE A 705 -1.41 -21.16 11.63
CA ILE A 705 -2.54 -21.05 10.69
C ILE A 705 -2.18 -20.38 9.36
N ASN A 706 -1.08 -19.62 9.31
CA ASN A 706 -0.53 -19.15 8.04
C ASN A 706 0.40 -20.21 7.42
N ASP A 707 0.74 -20.02 6.14
CA ASP A 707 1.62 -20.93 5.40
C ASP A 707 2.62 -20.14 4.53
N ALA A 708 3.48 -20.87 3.82
CA ALA A 708 4.53 -20.26 3.00
C ALA A 708 4.01 -19.42 1.82
N ALA A 709 2.74 -19.61 1.41
CA ALA A 709 2.11 -18.80 0.36
C ALA A 709 1.42 -17.55 0.93
N HIS A 710 1.27 -17.45 2.26
CA HIS A 710 0.59 -16.35 2.95
C HIS A 710 1.46 -15.83 4.10
N GLY A 711 2.41 -14.95 3.78
CA GLY A 711 3.36 -14.38 4.73
C GLY A 711 2.87 -13.11 5.42
N PHE A 712 1.92 -12.38 4.80
CA PHE A 712 1.30 -11.16 5.32
C PHE A 712 2.26 -9.98 5.59
N GLY A 713 3.49 -9.99 5.08
CA GLY A 713 4.41 -8.86 5.21
C GLY A 713 4.80 -8.55 6.67
N SER A 714 4.80 -7.27 7.03
CA SER A 714 5.29 -6.77 8.33
C SER A 714 4.33 -7.12 9.48
N VAL A 715 4.72 -8.07 10.33
CA VAL A 715 3.86 -8.53 11.44
C VAL A 715 3.52 -7.41 12.43
N SER A 716 4.45 -6.46 12.62
CA SER A 716 4.27 -5.31 13.53
C SER A 716 3.32 -4.24 12.98
N SER A 717 3.03 -4.27 11.68
CA SER A 717 2.11 -3.35 11.03
C SER A 717 0.71 -3.95 10.86
N ASN A 718 0.53 -5.22 11.21
CA ASN A 718 -0.69 -5.95 10.96
C ASN A 718 -1.64 -5.88 12.15
N VAL A 719 -2.93 -5.76 11.85
CA VAL A 719 -4.01 -5.79 12.86
C VAL A 719 -4.76 -7.11 12.82
N LEU A 720 -5.16 -7.58 14.00
CA LEU A 720 -5.81 -8.87 14.18
C LEU A 720 -7.16 -8.70 14.89
N THR A 721 -8.19 -9.33 14.34
CA THR A 721 -9.47 -9.57 15.01
C THR A 721 -10.03 -10.93 14.59
N ALA A 722 -10.90 -11.53 15.38
CA ALA A 722 -11.46 -12.86 15.10
C ALA A 722 -12.99 -12.82 15.17
N ASP A 723 -13.64 -13.73 14.45
CA ASP A 723 -15.10 -13.74 14.37
C ASP A 723 -15.69 -14.42 15.63
N PRO A 724 -16.52 -13.72 16.44
CA PRO A 724 -17.17 -14.33 17.59
C PRO A 724 -18.32 -15.30 17.21
N ARG A 725 -18.72 -15.33 15.93
CA ARG A 725 -19.85 -16.13 15.40
C ARG A 725 -19.41 -17.32 14.56
N THR A 726 -18.21 -17.28 14.00
CA THR A 726 -17.66 -18.31 13.10
C THR A 726 -16.38 -18.92 13.71
N TYR A 727 -16.41 -20.21 14.04
CA TYR A 727 -15.25 -20.87 14.65
C TYR A 727 -14.07 -20.92 13.68
N GLY A 728 -12.88 -20.68 14.20
CA GLY A 728 -11.64 -20.71 13.43
C GLY A 728 -11.40 -19.49 12.55
N ARG A 729 -12.42 -18.65 12.30
CA ARG A 729 -12.30 -17.48 11.42
C ARG A 729 -11.51 -16.35 12.08
N VAL A 730 -10.51 -15.86 11.35
CA VAL A 730 -9.68 -14.71 11.73
C VAL A 730 -9.57 -13.72 10.58
N TYR A 731 -9.44 -12.44 10.92
CA TYR A 731 -9.21 -11.36 9.99
C TYR A 731 -7.84 -10.73 10.27
N ILE A 732 -7.00 -10.65 9.24
CA ILE A 732 -5.66 -10.05 9.29
C ILE A 732 -5.69 -8.82 8.38
N GLY A 733 -5.68 -7.65 8.99
CA GLY A 733 -5.46 -6.40 8.27
C GLY A 733 -3.98 -6.18 8.05
N THR A 734 -3.60 -5.86 6.82
CA THR A 734 -2.19 -5.69 6.42
C THR A 734 -1.89 -4.24 6.03
N ASN A 735 -0.60 -3.90 5.96
CA ASN A 735 -0.15 -2.64 5.39
C ASN A 735 0.16 -2.82 3.90
N GLY A 736 -0.86 -2.69 3.03
CA GLY A 736 -0.71 -2.73 1.58
C GLY A 736 -1.32 -3.92 0.85
N ARG A 737 -1.87 -4.93 1.54
CA ARG A 737 -2.60 -6.06 0.91
C ARG A 737 -4.04 -6.16 1.40
N GLY A 738 -4.58 -5.06 1.93
CA GLY A 738 -5.93 -4.99 2.49
C GLY A 738 -6.17 -5.96 3.65
N ILE A 739 -7.39 -6.49 3.72
CA ILE A 739 -7.83 -7.37 4.80
C ILE A 739 -7.92 -8.80 4.28
N PHE A 740 -7.18 -9.73 4.89
CA PHE A 740 -7.40 -11.17 4.68
C PHE A 740 -8.40 -11.71 5.69
N TYR A 741 -9.20 -12.70 5.28
CA TYR A 741 -9.90 -13.58 6.19
C TYR A 741 -9.50 -15.04 5.94
N GLY A 742 -9.35 -15.80 7.02
CA GLY A 742 -8.91 -17.19 6.99
C GLY A 742 -9.89 -18.11 7.70
N ASP A 743 -10.22 -19.23 7.08
CA ASP A 743 -11.04 -20.30 7.66
C ASP A 743 -10.29 -21.65 7.67
N PRO A 744 -10.39 -22.47 8.74
CA PRO A 744 -9.80 -23.81 8.75
C PRO A 744 -10.33 -24.70 7.62
N LYS A 745 -9.47 -25.57 7.07
CA LYS A 745 -9.85 -26.61 6.09
C LYS A 745 -10.37 -27.89 6.73
#